data_AF-A0A7X4HLM3-F1
#
_entry.id   AF-A0A7X4HLM3-F1
#
_cell.length_a   1.000
_cell.length_b   1.000
_cell.length_c   1.000
_cell.angle_alpha   90.00
_cell.angle_beta   90.00
_cell.angle_gamma   90.00
#
_symmetry.space_group_name_H-M   'P 1'
#
loop_
_entity.id
_entity.type
_entity.pdbx_description
1 polymer ?
#
loop_
_entity_poly.entity_id
_entity_poly.type
_entity_poly.pdbx_seq_one_letter_code
_entity_poly.pdbx_strand_id
1 'polypeptide(L)'
;MNNIGRLFWLKLKKNNAILTSLVIALLIITVDYFNVISSVQSSFAITIAGIVVLIAIWTMYVTNFYKLIKLSSINALDMVLVIIVMTMLIYMMYLTYTNQKNTWKSIGATSILVVAFIFLIKRLRYVKKSLCEHKSNRTVVDLRDLCEGKITKYPIVVGDQAVNYDLLDRDVIVAVLCDSINSAYSSGAYVIGLEGEWGTGKTTIANLAQQRLVKNGDICVVKGLDFWTTGSSAALIQTMYDSLLKALNINYNSVRMNKLLKRVAKFMVNIPQTGNTLNQIINENISQDDVDQLHDELKDLILTSGKKYVFFVDDLDRANKSQVLFLLKMLGTLFNLPNSIFVLLYDKNRMKQIVNNGEEVNPAFEEKIVNQEIRIPKVSEKVISKIYKKSLSEVAKANEINDDELSLLMPAIELVAKQIESLRELKRVINSICNIAFSKDNKLNPADSLLLEFIYFKAPGLYKLIKDNSSSFISQDFASAMQYLMENDNERSERLKKFYDENLEEYKRYIPILEEMFPYVKSYYAHDRLHLYPSITVDESKNDERQKQFRICSGYYFDLYFSLTQNDYSRINLQVEDTVNKINAVSTEEALERIYRKFIDSPSEDLRLKIADLRLYIDQINDDKKIPLCRLLLNSANKLPDCSTSLLWRCKELLECSDQGKVTDLFKNYYNRYELLGYIYILNNFVKEVDWLQKLTKDCWYGICKNVLNNHINLYENGIYGYENAWGLYRYAKQQKLSPKCISNYLDSIITSKNVYRILFDAMPRSVGSQRYGYRLEKAYLDIMDLAHVSKLENILKHVVPVNASQKKVHTAYQNYLDGNNEAIYYDDPIEPDEL
;
A
#
# COMPACT_ATOMS: atom_id res chain seq x y z
N MET A 1 3.52 32.63 -21.53
CA MET A 1 3.84 32.63 -22.98
C MET A 1 5.34 32.53 -23.30
N ASN A 2 6.26 32.91 -22.41
CA ASN A 2 7.68 33.12 -22.76
C ASN A 2 8.62 31.89 -22.87
N ASN A 3 8.26 30.70 -22.36
CA ASN A 3 9.21 29.57 -22.38
C ASN A 3 9.23 28.74 -23.67
N ILE A 4 8.09 28.54 -24.34
CA ILE A 4 8.04 27.71 -25.58
C ILE A 4 8.71 28.45 -26.74
N GLY A 5 8.42 29.75 -26.90
CA GLY A 5 9.07 30.58 -27.92
C GLY A 5 10.60 30.61 -27.75
N ARG A 6 11.09 30.73 -26.51
CA ARG A 6 12.53 30.67 -26.21
C ARG A 6 13.14 29.30 -26.52
N LEU A 7 12.46 28.20 -26.17
CA LEU A 7 12.93 26.83 -26.45
C LEU A 7 12.96 26.52 -27.96
N PHE A 8 11.95 27.02 -28.67
CA PHE A 8 11.85 26.94 -30.13
C PHE A 8 12.97 27.73 -30.80
N TRP A 9 13.22 28.96 -30.35
CA TRP A 9 14.29 29.81 -30.86
C TRP A 9 15.69 29.24 -30.59
N LEU A 10 15.91 28.65 -29.41
CA LEU A 10 17.16 27.95 -29.08
C LEU A 10 17.42 26.75 -29.99
N LYS A 11 16.39 25.96 -30.31
CA LYS A 11 16.50 24.83 -31.26
C LYS A 11 16.74 25.30 -32.69
N LEU A 12 16.06 26.38 -33.11
CA LEU A 12 16.29 27.01 -34.42
C LEU A 12 17.74 27.48 -34.58
N LYS A 13 18.28 28.13 -33.53
CA LYS A 13 19.67 28.60 -33.48
C LYS A 13 20.67 27.44 -33.51
N LYS A 14 20.43 26.36 -32.75
CA LYS A 14 21.32 25.19 -32.70
C LYS A 14 21.48 24.50 -34.06
N ASN A 15 20.41 24.47 -34.86
CA ASN A 15 20.39 23.76 -36.14
C ASN A 15 20.61 24.67 -37.37
N ASN A 16 21.02 25.94 -37.18
CA ASN A 16 21.30 26.89 -38.26
C ASN A 16 20.15 27.06 -39.29
N ALA A 17 18.90 26.93 -38.85
CA ALA A 17 17.72 26.92 -39.73
C ALA A 17 17.62 28.17 -40.64
N ILE A 18 18.08 29.31 -40.13
CA ILE A 18 18.10 30.60 -40.86
C ILE A 18 19.11 30.52 -42.02
N LEU A 19 20.33 30.05 -41.76
CA LEU A 19 21.34 29.89 -42.79
C LEU A 19 20.88 28.91 -43.87
N THR A 20 20.31 27.76 -43.47
CA THR A 20 19.76 26.81 -44.43
C THR A 20 18.62 27.42 -45.26
N SER A 21 17.76 28.24 -44.65
CA SER A 21 16.70 28.93 -45.40
C SER A 21 17.25 29.96 -46.40
N LEU A 22 18.34 30.67 -46.07
CA LEU A 22 19.00 31.60 -46.97
C LEU A 22 19.65 30.87 -48.15
N VAL A 23 20.36 29.77 -47.90
CA VAL A 23 21.02 28.98 -48.95
C VAL A 23 19.98 28.38 -49.91
N ILE A 24 18.90 27.81 -49.38
CA ILE A 24 17.82 27.25 -50.22
C ILE A 24 17.11 28.35 -51.00
N ALA A 25 16.83 29.50 -50.38
CA ALA A 25 16.20 30.62 -51.08
C ALA A 25 17.11 31.16 -52.20
N LEU A 26 18.42 31.28 -51.97
CA LEU A 26 19.39 31.69 -52.98
C LEU A 26 19.42 30.69 -54.15
N LEU A 27 19.42 29.39 -53.88
CA LEU A 27 19.34 28.35 -54.90
C LEU A 27 18.07 28.49 -55.74
N ILE A 28 16.90 28.64 -55.11
CA ILE A 28 15.62 28.85 -55.81
C ILE A 28 15.70 30.10 -56.69
N ILE A 29 16.20 31.21 -56.15
CA ILE A 29 16.36 32.47 -56.89
C ILE A 29 17.31 32.31 -58.06
N THR A 30 18.45 31.61 -57.90
CA THR A 30 19.41 31.37 -59.00
C THR A 30 18.81 30.52 -60.12
N VAL A 31 18.13 29.43 -59.78
CA VAL A 31 17.43 28.57 -60.76
C VAL A 31 16.36 29.37 -61.50
N ASP A 32 15.65 30.25 -60.81
CA ASP A 32 14.63 31.11 -61.38
C ASP A 32 15.21 32.24 -62.26
N TYR A 33 16.34 32.82 -61.85
CA TYR A 33 17.08 33.85 -62.59
C TYR A 33 17.62 33.34 -63.92
N PHE A 34 18.16 32.12 -63.95
CA PHE A 34 18.57 31.45 -65.19
C PHE A 34 17.40 30.91 -66.00
N ASN A 35 16.16 31.09 -65.52
CA ASN A 35 14.93 30.70 -66.16
C ASN A 35 14.89 29.21 -66.58
N VAL A 36 15.64 28.36 -65.85
CA VAL A 36 15.88 26.95 -66.18
C VAL A 36 14.56 26.21 -66.33
N ILE A 37 13.59 26.49 -65.45
CA ILE A 37 12.28 25.83 -65.43
C ILE A 37 11.43 26.22 -66.65
N SER A 38 11.52 27.47 -67.11
CA SER A 38 10.76 27.95 -68.27
C SER A 38 11.39 27.55 -69.61
N SER A 39 12.66 27.13 -69.59
CA SER A 39 13.39 26.64 -70.78
C SER A 39 13.10 25.17 -71.12
N VAL A 40 12.42 24.45 -70.23
CA VAL A 40 12.09 23.03 -70.35
C VAL A 40 10.64 22.88 -70.84
N GLN A 41 10.36 21.92 -71.74
CA GLN A 41 8.98 21.63 -72.17
C GLN A 41 8.07 21.37 -70.96
N SER A 42 6.88 21.99 -70.95
CA SER A 42 5.97 21.97 -69.81
C SER A 42 5.56 20.55 -69.38
N SER A 43 5.39 19.64 -70.34
CA SER A 43 5.12 18.22 -70.09
C SER A 43 6.26 17.54 -69.31
N PHE A 44 7.51 17.85 -69.65
CA PHE A 44 8.70 17.27 -69.01
C PHE A 44 8.89 17.80 -67.58
N ALA A 45 8.68 19.10 -67.36
CA ALA A 45 8.74 19.69 -66.02
C ALA A 45 7.70 19.09 -65.05
N ILE A 46 6.47 18.82 -65.54
CA ILE A 46 5.41 18.19 -64.75
C ILE A 46 5.78 16.75 -64.36
N THR A 47 6.39 15.98 -65.28
CA THR A 47 6.81 14.60 -64.98
C THR A 47 7.92 14.54 -63.93
N ILE A 48 8.92 15.43 -64.00
CA ILE A 48 10.00 15.51 -62.99
C ILE A 48 9.42 15.90 -61.63
N ALA A 49 8.53 16.91 -61.60
CA ALA A 49 7.86 17.32 -60.36
C ALA A 49 7.07 16.16 -59.73
N GLY A 50 6.36 15.37 -60.54
CA GLY A 50 5.64 14.18 -60.09
C GLY A 50 6.57 13.13 -59.47
N ILE A 51 7.70 12.84 -60.11
CA ILE A 51 8.70 11.88 -59.60
C ILE A 51 9.30 12.35 -58.27
N VAL A 52 9.66 13.64 -58.15
CA VAL A 52 10.21 14.21 -56.92
C VAL A 52 9.19 14.12 -55.78
N VAL A 53 7.91 14.38 -56.04
CA VAL A 53 6.84 14.24 -55.03
C VAL A 53 6.67 12.78 -54.60
N LEU A 54 6.70 11.82 -55.54
CA LEU A 54 6.61 10.40 -55.22
C LEU A 54 7.80 9.92 -54.38
N ILE A 55 9.02 10.37 -54.71
CA ILE A 55 10.23 10.09 -53.91
C ILE A 55 10.09 10.71 -52.52
N ALA A 56 9.59 11.95 -52.41
CA ALA A 56 9.36 12.60 -51.12
C ALA A 56 8.32 11.85 -50.26
N ILE A 57 7.22 11.38 -50.86
CA ILE A 57 6.20 10.58 -50.17
C ILE A 57 6.76 9.22 -49.75
N TRP A 58 7.48 8.54 -50.63
CA TRP A 58 8.12 7.25 -50.36
C TRP A 58 9.15 7.37 -49.23
N THR A 59 10.01 8.39 -49.28
CA THR A 59 11.00 8.66 -48.22
C THR A 59 10.32 9.00 -46.90
N MET A 60 9.22 9.79 -46.90
CA MET A 60 8.42 10.05 -45.69
C MET A 60 7.80 8.78 -45.10
N TYR A 61 7.39 7.83 -45.95
CA TYR A 61 6.82 6.54 -45.53
C TYR A 61 7.90 5.62 -44.94
N VAL A 62 9.00 5.39 -45.67
CA VAL A 62 10.09 4.48 -45.27
C VAL A 62 10.77 4.95 -43.99
N THR A 63 11.01 6.25 -43.85
CA THR A 63 11.64 6.81 -42.62
C THR A 63 10.67 6.97 -41.46
N ASN A 64 9.39 6.63 -41.64
CA ASN A 64 8.32 6.89 -40.68
C ASN A 64 8.24 8.37 -40.25
N PHE A 65 8.63 9.32 -41.11
CA PHE A 65 8.75 10.74 -40.77
C PHE A 65 7.43 11.33 -40.28
N TYR A 66 6.30 10.82 -40.79
CA TYR A 66 4.95 11.22 -40.35
C TYR A 66 4.68 10.96 -38.86
N LYS A 67 5.37 10.00 -38.22
CA LYS A 67 5.25 9.74 -36.77
C LYS A 67 5.75 10.91 -35.92
N LEU A 68 6.61 11.79 -36.45
CA LEU A 68 7.08 13.00 -35.77
C LEU A 68 5.94 13.98 -35.44
N ILE A 69 4.81 13.90 -36.16
CA ILE A 69 3.61 14.71 -35.88
C ILE A 69 3.04 14.39 -34.49
N LYS A 70 3.16 13.12 -34.03
CA LYS A 70 2.63 12.64 -32.76
C LYS A 70 3.53 12.94 -31.56
N LEU A 71 4.75 13.41 -31.76
CA LEU A 71 5.67 13.69 -30.66
C LEU A 71 5.31 15.02 -29.98
N SER A 72 5.24 15.03 -28.66
CA SER A 72 4.93 16.22 -27.85
C SER A 72 6.07 17.24 -27.78
N SER A 73 7.28 16.88 -28.26
CA SER A 73 8.46 17.74 -28.28
C SER A 73 8.70 18.40 -29.64
N ILE A 74 9.28 19.60 -29.64
CA ILE A 74 9.81 20.27 -30.85
C ILE A 74 10.86 19.35 -31.53
N ASN A 75 10.69 19.03 -32.80
CA ASN A 75 11.50 18.05 -33.53
C ASN A 75 11.85 18.52 -34.95
N ALA A 76 12.42 17.63 -35.77
CA ALA A 76 12.88 17.93 -37.13
C ALA A 76 11.76 18.42 -38.09
N LEU A 77 10.52 17.97 -37.90
CA LEU A 77 9.39 18.43 -38.72
C LEU A 77 9.12 19.92 -38.51
N ASP A 78 9.16 20.36 -37.25
CA ASP A 78 8.98 21.77 -36.90
C ASP A 78 10.06 22.66 -37.55
N MET A 79 11.28 22.14 -37.65
CA MET A 79 12.42 22.80 -38.29
C MET A 79 12.22 22.92 -39.80
N VAL A 80 11.80 21.84 -40.47
CA VAL A 80 11.52 21.83 -41.92
C VAL A 80 10.41 22.82 -42.25
N LEU A 81 9.32 22.87 -41.46
CA LEU A 81 8.23 23.83 -41.66
C LEU A 81 8.71 25.29 -41.56
N VAL A 82 9.59 25.60 -40.59
CA VAL A 82 10.15 26.96 -40.47
C VAL A 82 11.06 27.31 -41.64
N ILE A 83 11.88 26.36 -42.10
CA ILE A 83 12.73 26.55 -43.28
C ILE A 83 11.86 26.83 -44.51
N ILE A 84 10.77 26.10 -44.72
CA ILE A 84 9.81 26.32 -45.82
C ILE A 84 9.17 27.71 -45.73
N VAL A 85 8.70 28.13 -44.55
CA VAL A 85 8.08 29.44 -44.38
C VAL A 85 9.09 30.56 -44.67
N MET A 86 10.31 30.48 -44.13
CA MET A 86 11.35 31.50 -44.32
C MET A 86 11.84 31.57 -45.78
N THR A 87 12.07 30.42 -46.42
CA THR A 87 12.47 30.36 -47.85
C THR A 87 11.41 30.99 -48.74
N MET A 88 10.13 30.68 -48.53
CA MET A 88 9.04 31.25 -49.32
C MET A 88 8.86 32.75 -49.08
N LEU A 89 9.07 33.25 -47.85
CA LEU A 89 9.06 34.69 -47.57
C LEU A 89 10.17 35.44 -48.32
N ILE A 90 11.39 34.89 -48.31
CA ILE A 90 12.54 35.47 -49.04
C ILE A 90 12.27 35.45 -50.55
N TYR A 91 11.75 34.34 -51.07
CA TYR A 91 11.41 34.22 -52.49
C TYR A 91 10.28 35.18 -52.91
N MET A 92 9.28 35.39 -52.05
CA MET A 92 8.23 36.39 -52.28
C MET A 92 8.78 37.84 -52.30
N MET A 93 9.76 38.15 -51.46
CA MET A 93 10.46 39.45 -51.51
C MET A 93 11.20 39.62 -52.85
N TYR A 94 11.86 38.57 -53.35
CA TYR A 94 12.50 38.58 -54.67
C TYR A 94 11.50 38.78 -55.82
N LEU A 95 10.37 38.06 -55.82
CA LEU A 95 9.31 38.23 -56.83
C LEU A 95 8.68 39.64 -56.79
N THR A 96 8.62 40.23 -55.60
CA THR A 96 8.17 41.61 -55.39
C THR A 96 9.16 42.61 -55.97
N TYR A 97 10.46 42.40 -55.75
CA TYR A 97 11.55 43.23 -56.27
C TYR A 97 11.65 43.20 -57.80
N THR A 98 11.43 42.02 -58.40
CA THR A 98 11.48 41.82 -59.86
C THR A 98 10.16 42.16 -60.57
N ASN A 99 9.18 42.76 -59.88
CA ASN A 99 7.84 43.11 -60.41
C ASN A 99 7.03 41.92 -60.97
N GLN A 100 7.28 40.69 -60.54
CA GLN A 100 6.57 39.47 -61.01
C GLN A 100 5.39 39.06 -60.12
N LYS A 101 4.75 40.00 -59.41
CA LYS A 101 3.72 39.71 -58.39
C LYS A 101 2.47 38.97 -58.88
N ASN A 102 2.09 39.11 -60.15
CA ASN A 102 0.89 38.49 -60.73
C ASN A 102 1.18 37.25 -61.59
N THR A 103 2.36 36.65 -61.43
CA THR A 103 2.71 35.41 -62.13
C THR A 103 2.20 34.17 -61.39
N TRP A 104 2.08 33.05 -62.10
CA TRP A 104 1.78 31.75 -61.51
C TRP A 104 2.78 31.35 -60.41
N LYS A 105 4.03 31.85 -60.48
CA LYS A 105 5.08 31.65 -59.46
C LYS A 105 4.72 32.28 -58.12
N SER A 106 4.17 33.50 -58.15
CA SER A 106 3.68 34.20 -56.96
C SER A 106 2.48 33.49 -56.32
N ILE A 107 1.56 32.97 -57.14
CA ILE A 107 0.41 32.18 -56.66
C ILE A 107 0.88 30.86 -56.03
N GLY A 108 1.87 30.19 -56.62
CA GLY A 108 2.46 28.97 -56.07
C GLY A 108 3.17 29.20 -54.73
N ALA A 109 4.03 30.23 -54.66
CA ALA A 109 4.77 30.57 -53.45
C ALA A 109 3.85 30.98 -52.29
N THR A 110 2.80 31.77 -52.56
CA THR A 110 1.78 32.12 -51.56
C THR A 110 1.01 30.90 -51.07
N SER A 111 0.62 29.99 -51.96
CA SER A 111 -0.10 28.76 -51.59
C SER A 111 0.74 27.85 -50.67
N ILE A 112 2.00 27.61 -51.02
CA ILE A 112 2.92 26.80 -50.19
C ILE A 112 3.15 27.46 -48.83
N LEU A 113 3.34 28.78 -48.80
CA LEU A 113 3.52 29.53 -47.56
C LEU A 113 2.30 29.42 -46.65
N VAL A 114 1.09 29.59 -47.18
CA VAL A 114 -0.15 29.48 -46.40
C VAL A 114 -0.31 28.07 -45.82
N VAL A 115 -0.09 27.02 -46.63
CA VAL A 115 -0.17 25.62 -46.17
C VAL A 115 0.86 25.35 -45.07
N ALA A 116 2.13 25.70 -45.29
CA ALA A 116 3.19 25.50 -44.31
C ALA A 116 2.92 26.26 -43.00
N PHE A 117 2.39 27.48 -43.09
CA PHE A 117 2.04 28.30 -41.93
C PHE A 117 0.86 27.72 -41.13
N ILE A 118 -0.16 27.19 -41.80
CA ILE A 118 -1.28 26.48 -41.14
C ILE A 118 -0.78 25.24 -40.40
N PHE A 119 0.08 24.43 -41.02
CA PHE A 119 0.67 23.26 -40.38
C PHE A 119 1.53 23.65 -39.18
N LEU A 120 2.35 24.70 -39.29
CA LEU A 120 3.18 25.21 -38.21
C LEU A 120 2.33 25.69 -37.02
N ILE A 121 1.24 26.43 -37.26
CA ILE A 121 0.34 26.88 -36.19
C ILE A 121 -0.35 25.70 -35.51
N LYS A 122 -0.92 24.75 -36.28
CA LYS A 122 -1.55 23.55 -35.72
C LYS A 122 -0.57 22.78 -34.84
N ARG A 123 0.66 22.66 -35.30
CA ARG A 123 1.74 21.96 -34.62
C ARG A 123 2.19 22.66 -33.33
N LEU A 124 2.37 23.97 -33.35
CA LEU A 124 2.67 24.77 -32.15
C LEU A 124 1.55 24.69 -31.10
N ARG A 125 0.28 24.66 -31.53
CA ARG A 125 -0.86 24.46 -30.64
C ARG A 125 -0.87 23.06 -30.01
N TYR A 126 -0.62 22.02 -30.79
CA TYR A 126 -0.54 20.64 -30.30
C TYR A 126 0.56 20.47 -29.25
N VAL A 127 1.78 20.94 -29.53
CA VAL A 127 2.92 20.90 -28.60
C VAL A 127 2.59 21.65 -27.31
N LYS A 128 1.97 22.83 -27.41
CA LYS A 128 1.55 23.61 -26.24
C LYS A 128 0.51 22.86 -25.40
N LYS A 129 -0.52 22.28 -26.03
CA LYS A 129 -1.57 21.52 -25.34
C LYS A 129 -0.98 20.32 -24.59
N SER A 130 -0.17 19.51 -25.27
CA SER A 130 0.47 18.33 -24.67
C SER A 130 1.42 18.68 -23.52
N LEU A 131 2.21 19.76 -23.64
CA LEU A 131 3.10 20.21 -22.55
C LEU A 131 2.32 20.74 -21.33
N CYS A 132 1.14 21.34 -21.53
CA CYS A 132 0.29 21.79 -20.43
C CYS A 132 -0.41 20.61 -19.73
N GLU A 133 -0.95 19.65 -20.49
CA GLU A 133 -1.61 18.45 -19.95
C GLU A 133 -0.64 17.60 -19.11
N HIS A 134 0.61 17.42 -19.54
CA HIS A 134 1.62 16.71 -18.75
C HIS A 134 2.04 17.43 -17.46
N LYS A 135 1.84 18.75 -17.36
CA LYS A 135 2.13 19.50 -16.13
C LYS A 135 1.03 19.39 -15.08
N SER A 136 -0.24 19.29 -15.48
CA SER A 136 -1.35 19.15 -14.52
C SER A 136 -1.60 17.70 -14.07
N ASN A 137 -1.03 16.71 -14.76
CA ASN A 137 -1.20 15.28 -14.45
C ASN A 137 0.01 14.63 -13.78
N ARG A 138 0.77 15.36 -12.96
CA ARG A 138 1.85 14.73 -12.17
C ARG A 138 1.23 13.91 -11.03
N THR A 139 1.42 12.60 -11.07
CA THR A 139 1.13 11.65 -9.98
C THR A 139 2.25 11.60 -8.95
N VAL A 140 3.43 12.15 -9.30
CA VAL A 140 4.61 12.16 -8.44
C VAL A 140 4.60 13.39 -7.54
N VAL A 141 4.72 13.18 -6.23
CA VAL A 141 4.78 14.20 -5.18
C VAL A 141 6.16 14.23 -4.53
N ASP A 142 6.53 15.33 -3.87
CA ASP A 142 7.73 15.39 -3.04
C ASP A 142 7.39 15.28 -1.53
N LEU A 143 8.41 15.07 -0.68
CA LEU A 143 8.21 14.92 0.78
C LEU A 143 7.59 16.17 1.45
N ARG A 144 7.85 17.38 0.93
CA ARG A 144 7.19 18.59 1.41
C ARG A 144 5.69 18.55 1.15
N ASP A 145 5.27 18.15 -0.05
CA ASP A 145 3.86 18.09 -0.40
C ASP A 145 3.13 17.10 0.52
N LEU A 146 3.76 15.96 0.82
CA LEU A 146 3.26 15.01 1.83
C LEU A 146 3.17 15.65 3.21
N CYS A 147 4.25 16.29 3.69
CA CYS A 147 4.25 16.94 5.00
C CYS A 147 3.26 18.11 5.10
N GLU A 148 2.81 18.69 3.99
CA GLU A 148 1.82 19.75 3.95
C GLU A 148 0.39 19.23 3.68
N GLY A 149 0.20 17.91 3.55
CA GLY A 149 -1.09 17.30 3.24
C GLY A 149 -1.60 17.60 1.82
N LYS A 150 -0.73 18.02 0.90
CA LYS A 150 -1.06 18.42 -0.48
C LYS A 150 -1.08 17.22 -1.43
N ILE A 151 -1.89 16.21 -1.08
CA ILE A 151 -2.02 14.97 -1.86
C ILE A 151 -3.22 15.11 -2.80
N THR A 152 -3.00 14.91 -4.10
CA THR A 152 -4.02 15.21 -5.12
C THR A 152 -4.47 14.01 -5.94
N LYS A 153 -3.71 12.90 -6.01
CA LYS A 153 -3.99 11.71 -6.84
C LYS A 153 -3.36 10.43 -6.29
N TYR A 154 -3.94 9.28 -6.66
CA TYR A 154 -3.48 7.93 -6.31
C TYR A 154 -3.09 7.12 -7.56
N PRO A 155 -2.16 6.15 -7.46
CA PRO A 155 -1.34 5.82 -6.27
C PRO A 155 -0.31 6.92 -5.95
N ILE A 156 0.05 7.04 -4.68
CA ILE A 156 1.06 8.03 -4.24
C ILE A 156 2.44 7.52 -4.65
N VAL A 157 3.16 8.34 -5.41
CA VAL A 157 4.54 8.07 -5.78
C VAL A 157 5.40 9.25 -5.35
N VAL A 158 6.36 9.00 -4.46
CA VAL A 158 7.30 10.02 -4.01
C VAL A 158 8.53 10.03 -4.91
N GLY A 159 8.85 11.20 -5.47
CA GLY A 159 9.99 11.36 -6.37
C GLY A 159 11.34 11.21 -5.66
N ASP A 160 12.29 10.49 -6.27
CA ASP A 160 13.67 10.35 -5.76
C ASP A 160 14.61 11.46 -6.26
N GLN A 161 14.10 12.49 -6.94
CA GLN A 161 14.91 13.58 -7.46
C GLN A 161 15.30 14.57 -6.36
N ALA A 162 16.45 15.23 -6.55
CA ALA A 162 16.88 16.32 -5.70
C ALA A 162 15.90 17.48 -5.81
N VAL A 163 15.46 17.97 -4.64
CA VAL A 163 14.47 19.04 -4.55
C VAL A 163 15.14 20.41 -4.55
N ASN A 164 14.37 21.42 -4.95
CA ASN A 164 14.79 22.82 -5.05
C ASN A 164 14.31 23.67 -3.86
N TYR A 165 14.11 23.03 -2.71
CA TYR A 165 13.57 23.65 -1.53
C TYR A 165 14.22 23.07 -0.27
N ASP A 166 14.18 23.82 0.81
CA ASP A 166 14.76 23.40 2.09
C ASP A 166 13.70 22.78 3.00
N LEU A 167 13.80 21.47 3.24
CA LEU A 167 12.94 20.73 4.19
C LEU A 167 13.58 20.57 5.56
N LEU A 168 14.92 20.63 5.61
CA LEU A 168 15.72 20.27 6.77
C LEU A 168 16.30 21.50 7.49
N ASP A 169 15.86 22.70 7.09
CA ASP A 169 16.30 23.98 7.63
C ASP A 169 17.83 24.15 7.59
N ARG A 170 18.39 23.90 6.40
CA ARG A 170 19.82 24.01 6.06
C ARG A 170 20.20 25.36 5.47
N ASP A 171 19.34 26.37 5.57
CA ASP A 171 19.57 27.71 5.02
C ASP A 171 20.92 28.30 5.43
N VAL A 172 21.31 28.09 6.69
CA VAL A 172 22.60 28.53 7.24
C VAL A 172 23.78 27.93 6.46
N ILE A 173 23.74 26.64 6.12
CA ILE A 173 24.81 25.97 5.36
C ILE A 173 24.84 26.50 3.92
N VAL A 174 23.65 26.71 3.33
CA VAL A 174 23.54 27.32 2.00
C VAL A 174 24.12 28.74 2.01
N ALA A 175 23.88 29.53 3.07
CA ALA A 175 24.45 30.86 3.24
C ALA A 175 25.98 30.80 3.38
N VAL A 176 26.52 29.96 4.26
CA VAL A 176 27.97 29.77 4.44
C VAL A 176 28.65 29.38 3.12
N LEU A 177 28.05 28.46 2.35
CA LEU A 177 28.57 28.07 1.04
C LEU A 177 28.56 29.25 0.05
N CYS A 178 27.46 30.00 -0.03
CA CYS A 178 27.37 31.19 -0.88
C CYS A 178 28.37 32.27 -0.47
N ASP A 179 28.54 32.55 0.81
CA ASP A 179 29.47 33.55 1.32
C ASP A 179 30.92 33.16 1.06
N SER A 180 31.25 31.87 1.19
CA SER A 180 32.55 31.32 0.84
C SER A 180 32.84 31.51 -0.66
N ILE A 181 31.86 31.27 -1.52
CA ILE A 181 31.97 31.47 -2.97
C ILE A 181 32.10 32.97 -3.33
N ASN A 182 31.32 33.83 -2.68
CA ASN A 182 31.35 35.27 -2.91
C ASN A 182 32.69 35.90 -2.48
N SER A 183 33.25 35.45 -1.35
CA SER A 183 34.50 35.98 -0.77
C SER A 183 35.76 35.39 -1.38
N ALA A 184 35.70 34.22 -2.02
CA ALA A 184 36.85 33.59 -2.65
C ALA A 184 37.38 34.41 -3.83
N TYR A 185 38.57 35.00 -3.67
CA TYR A 185 39.40 35.58 -4.73
C TYR A 185 40.81 35.01 -4.59
N SER A 186 41.26 34.27 -5.61
CA SER A 186 42.56 33.61 -5.61
C SER A 186 43.22 33.72 -6.97
N SER A 187 44.56 33.72 -6.98
CA SER A 187 45.39 33.70 -8.19
C SER A 187 45.31 32.36 -8.93
N GLY A 188 44.91 31.29 -8.24
CA GLY A 188 44.58 29.97 -8.80
C GLY A 188 43.15 29.55 -8.48
N ALA A 189 42.83 28.27 -8.68
CA ALA A 189 41.51 27.73 -8.38
C ALA A 189 41.27 27.64 -6.87
N TYR A 190 40.03 27.88 -6.45
CA TYR A 190 39.59 27.73 -5.06
C TYR A 190 38.62 26.56 -4.94
N VAL A 191 38.99 25.53 -4.19
CA VAL A 191 38.22 24.29 -4.05
C VAL A 191 37.54 24.24 -2.67
N ILE A 192 36.22 24.12 -2.67
CA ILE A 192 35.37 23.96 -1.50
C ILE A 192 34.84 22.52 -1.47
N GLY A 193 35.13 21.79 -0.40
CA GLY A 193 34.53 20.47 -0.15
C GLY A 193 33.24 20.59 0.64
N LEU A 194 32.11 20.17 0.08
CA LEU A 194 30.83 20.02 0.79
C LEU A 194 30.70 18.57 1.29
N GLU A 195 31.10 18.35 2.54
CA GLU A 195 31.20 17.03 3.16
C GLU A 195 29.87 16.60 3.79
N GLY A 196 29.39 15.40 3.44
CA GLY A 196 28.29 14.77 4.16
C GLY A 196 28.10 13.30 3.79
N GLU A 197 27.54 12.51 4.71
CA GLU A 197 27.15 11.12 4.47
C GLU A 197 26.14 11.02 3.30
N TRP A 198 25.98 9.83 2.74
CA TRP A 198 24.97 9.57 1.72
C TRP A 198 23.56 9.92 2.22
N GLY A 199 22.78 10.65 1.41
CA GLY A 199 21.40 11.02 1.76
C GLY A 199 21.23 12.23 2.69
N THR A 200 22.31 12.94 3.06
CA THR A 200 22.28 14.14 3.92
C THR A 200 21.76 15.42 3.25
N GLY A 201 21.53 15.40 1.94
CA GLY A 201 21.01 16.55 1.17
C GLY A 201 22.07 17.37 0.44
N LYS A 202 23.29 16.86 0.24
CA LYS A 202 24.39 17.52 -0.50
C LYS A 202 23.92 18.18 -1.81
N THR A 203 23.33 17.41 -2.70
CA THR A 203 22.80 17.88 -3.99
C THR A 203 21.74 18.97 -3.83
N THR A 204 20.86 18.86 -2.82
CA THR A 204 19.83 19.87 -2.53
C THR A 204 20.46 21.18 -2.06
N ILE A 205 21.45 21.13 -1.16
CA ILE A 205 22.20 22.31 -0.71
C ILE A 205 22.91 22.98 -1.89
N ALA A 206 23.59 22.19 -2.74
CA ALA A 206 24.24 22.70 -3.95
C ALA A 206 23.23 23.36 -4.91
N ASN A 207 22.07 22.76 -5.13
CA ASN A 207 21.02 23.33 -5.98
C ASN A 207 20.48 24.66 -5.42
N LEU A 208 20.26 24.74 -4.10
CA LEU A 208 19.82 25.97 -3.43
C LEU A 208 20.88 27.07 -3.52
N ALA A 209 22.16 26.72 -3.32
CA ALA A 209 23.27 27.66 -3.47
C ALA A 209 23.38 28.18 -4.90
N GLN A 210 23.31 27.30 -5.91
CA GLN A 210 23.30 27.70 -7.32
C GLN A 210 22.17 28.70 -7.63
N GLN A 211 20.97 28.49 -7.08
CA GLN A 211 19.84 29.41 -7.29
C GLN A 211 20.08 30.79 -6.68
N ARG A 212 20.77 30.88 -5.53
CA ARG A 212 21.16 32.16 -4.92
C ARG A 212 22.25 32.86 -5.72
N LEU A 213 23.26 32.10 -6.16
CA LEU A 213 24.43 32.64 -6.87
C LEU A 213 24.09 33.18 -8.26
N VAL A 214 23.15 32.56 -8.98
CA VAL A 214 22.71 33.03 -10.31
C VAL A 214 22.08 34.44 -10.26
N LYS A 215 21.64 34.91 -9.10
CA LYS A 215 21.16 36.29 -8.92
C LYS A 215 22.29 37.32 -8.91
N ASN A 216 23.53 36.89 -8.71
CA ASN A 216 24.70 37.75 -8.72
C ASN A 216 25.28 37.85 -10.15
N GLY A 217 25.32 39.04 -10.74
CA GLY A 217 25.71 39.26 -12.14
C GLY A 217 27.19 38.93 -12.45
N ASP A 218 28.01 38.90 -11.40
CA ASP A 218 29.47 38.70 -11.46
C ASP A 218 29.86 37.21 -11.36
N ILE A 219 28.89 36.33 -11.09
CA ILE A 219 29.11 34.89 -10.94
C ILE A 219 28.45 34.12 -12.09
N CYS A 220 29.23 33.27 -12.73
CA CYS A 220 28.78 32.32 -13.74
C CYS A 220 28.80 30.90 -13.17
N VAL A 221 27.63 30.32 -12.94
CA VAL A 221 27.50 28.92 -12.50
C VAL A 221 27.65 28.01 -13.72
N VAL A 222 28.68 27.16 -13.71
CA VAL A 222 28.96 26.17 -14.75
C VAL A 222 28.15 24.91 -14.46
N LYS A 223 27.22 24.56 -15.35
CA LYS A 223 26.31 23.41 -15.22
C LYS A 223 26.72 22.27 -16.15
N GLY A 224 26.47 21.03 -15.74
CA GLY A 224 26.60 19.84 -16.59
C GLY A 224 27.78 18.93 -16.24
N LEU A 225 28.34 19.05 -15.04
CA LEU A 225 29.42 18.21 -14.54
C LEU A 225 28.86 17.11 -13.65
N ASP A 226 28.25 16.10 -14.28
CA ASP A 226 27.89 14.87 -13.60
C ASP A 226 28.99 13.83 -13.83
N PHE A 227 29.83 13.67 -12.82
CA PHE A 227 31.05 12.86 -12.87
C PHE A 227 30.76 11.37 -13.08
N TRP A 228 29.59 10.90 -12.64
CA TRP A 228 29.16 9.52 -12.80
C TRP A 228 28.86 9.19 -14.27
N THR A 229 28.34 10.15 -15.04
CA THR A 229 27.97 9.94 -16.45
C THR A 229 29.13 10.06 -17.44
N THR A 230 30.26 10.67 -17.02
CA THR A 230 31.43 10.86 -17.87
C THR A 230 32.32 9.62 -17.88
N GLY A 231 32.22 8.81 -18.94
CA GLY A 231 32.84 7.48 -19.02
C GLY A 231 34.37 7.44 -18.88
N SER A 232 35.11 8.22 -19.68
CA SER A 232 36.59 8.20 -19.68
C SER A 232 37.19 9.53 -19.20
N SER A 233 38.43 9.50 -18.69
CA SER A 233 39.20 10.69 -18.29
C SER A 233 39.30 11.74 -19.41
N ALA A 234 39.40 11.30 -20.67
CA ALA A 234 39.39 12.21 -21.83
C ALA A 234 38.03 12.88 -22.07
N ALA A 235 36.94 12.12 -21.93
CA ALA A 235 35.59 12.66 -22.02
C ALA A 235 35.33 13.67 -20.89
N LEU A 236 35.99 13.51 -19.75
CA LEU A 236 35.86 14.39 -18.59
C LEU A 236 36.48 15.77 -18.83
N ILE A 237 37.74 15.82 -19.30
CA ILE A 237 38.38 17.09 -19.69
C ILE A 237 37.54 17.78 -20.77
N GLN A 238 37.09 17.02 -21.77
CA GLN A 238 36.27 17.58 -22.84
C GLN A 238 34.94 18.14 -22.32
N THR A 239 34.27 17.44 -21.40
CA THR A 239 33.02 17.89 -20.79
C THR A 239 33.23 19.15 -19.94
N MET A 240 34.32 19.22 -19.16
CA MET A 240 34.68 20.40 -18.38
C MET A 240 34.99 21.60 -19.27
N TYR A 241 35.78 21.40 -20.32
CA TYR A 241 36.11 22.41 -21.32
C TYR A 241 34.86 22.93 -22.04
N ASP A 242 34.02 22.04 -22.56
CA ASP A 242 32.77 22.40 -23.26
C ASP A 242 31.80 23.15 -22.32
N SER A 243 31.72 22.73 -21.05
CA SER A 243 30.88 23.40 -20.05
C SER A 243 31.39 24.81 -19.74
N LEU A 244 32.70 25.00 -19.67
CA LEU A 244 33.35 26.28 -19.47
C LEU A 244 33.14 27.21 -20.68
N LEU A 245 33.38 26.74 -21.92
CA LEU A 245 33.11 27.52 -23.13
C LEU A 245 31.64 27.95 -23.24
N LYS A 246 30.74 27.04 -22.90
CA LYS A 246 29.31 27.32 -22.90
C LYS A 246 28.95 28.37 -21.83
N ALA A 247 29.58 28.32 -20.66
CA ALA A 247 29.43 29.33 -19.62
C ALA A 247 29.96 30.71 -20.06
N LEU A 248 31.00 30.73 -20.90
CA LEU A 248 31.54 31.93 -21.55
C LEU A 248 30.69 32.44 -22.73
N ASN A 249 29.61 31.75 -23.11
CA ASN A 249 28.84 31.98 -24.35
C ASN A 249 29.69 31.90 -25.64
N ILE A 250 30.78 31.14 -25.63
CA ILE A 250 31.65 30.95 -26.77
C ILE A 250 31.17 29.72 -27.55
N ASN A 251 30.65 29.94 -28.77
CA ASN A 251 30.30 28.88 -29.71
C ASN A 251 31.50 28.57 -30.63
N TYR A 252 32.63 28.17 -30.05
CA TYR A 252 33.86 27.92 -30.79
C TYR A 252 34.22 26.44 -30.69
N ASN A 253 34.21 25.74 -31.83
CA ASN A 253 34.63 24.34 -31.93
C ASN A 253 35.66 24.22 -33.05
N SER A 254 36.95 24.26 -32.71
CA SER A 254 38.01 24.10 -33.69
C SER A 254 38.55 22.67 -33.67
N VAL A 255 38.82 22.11 -34.86
CA VAL A 255 39.46 20.80 -35.01
C VAL A 255 40.82 20.78 -34.29
N ARG A 256 41.51 21.93 -34.24
CA ARG A 256 42.76 22.13 -33.51
C ARG A 256 42.58 21.94 -32.00
N MET A 257 41.59 22.58 -31.40
CA MET A 257 41.31 22.49 -29.96
C MET A 257 40.92 21.07 -29.56
N ASN A 258 40.08 20.40 -30.35
CA ASN A 258 39.72 19.00 -30.08
C ASN A 258 40.93 18.05 -30.16
N LYS A 259 41.91 18.35 -31.02
CA LYS A 259 43.18 17.59 -31.05
C LYS A 259 44.02 17.86 -29.81
N LEU A 260 44.14 19.12 -29.36
CA LEU A 260 44.85 19.50 -28.14
C LEU A 260 44.24 18.84 -26.90
N LEU A 261 42.92 18.92 -26.72
CA LEU A 261 42.19 18.27 -25.62
C LEU A 261 42.45 16.77 -25.55
N LYS A 262 42.46 16.08 -26.70
CA LYS A 262 42.75 14.64 -26.77
C LYS A 262 44.20 14.31 -26.41
N ARG A 263 45.18 15.15 -26.78
CA ARG A 263 46.59 14.96 -26.40
C ARG A 263 46.77 15.17 -24.90
N VAL A 264 46.26 16.28 -24.37
CA VAL A 264 46.30 16.60 -22.94
C VAL A 264 45.66 15.49 -22.09
N ALA A 265 44.51 14.97 -22.54
CA ALA A 265 43.87 13.84 -21.87
C ALA A 265 44.71 12.56 -21.86
N LYS A 266 45.34 12.20 -22.98
CA LYS A 266 46.24 11.03 -23.06
C LYS A 266 47.46 11.20 -22.16
N PHE A 267 48.05 12.39 -22.12
CA PHE A 267 49.18 12.69 -21.24
C PHE A 267 48.82 12.51 -19.78
N MET A 268 47.73 13.13 -19.32
CA MET A 268 47.33 13.06 -17.91
C MET A 268 46.87 11.67 -17.44
N VAL A 269 46.46 10.80 -18.37
CA VAL A 269 46.20 9.38 -18.07
C VAL A 269 47.49 8.57 -17.95
N ASN A 270 48.54 8.93 -18.70
CA ASN A 270 49.80 8.18 -18.80
C ASN A 270 50.93 8.68 -17.88
N ILE A 271 50.75 9.77 -17.13
CA ILE A 271 51.75 10.19 -16.10
C ILE A 271 51.85 9.07 -15.04
N PRO A 272 53.03 8.43 -14.86
CA PRO A 272 53.23 7.42 -13.82
C PRO A 272 52.97 8.04 -12.45
N GLN A 273 52.29 7.30 -11.57
CA GLN A 273 51.81 7.83 -10.29
C GLN A 273 52.89 7.93 -9.19
N THR A 274 54.15 7.62 -9.50
CA THR A 274 55.29 7.68 -8.59
C THR A 274 56.25 8.80 -8.97
N GLY A 275 56.59 9.66 -8.01
CA GLY A 275 57.40 10.86 -8.18
C GLY A 275 58.89 10.65 -8.47
N ASN A 276 59.30 9.59 -9.17
CA ASN A 276 60.66 9.42 -9.67
C ASN A 276 60.67 8.46 -10.86
N THR A 277 60.49 8.98 -12.08
CA THR A 277 61.14 8.53 -13.34
C THR A 277 60.55 9.33 -14.51
N LEU A 278 61.15 10.49 -14.79
CA LEU A 278 60.84 11.33 -15.96
C LEU A 278 61.35 10.73 -17.30
N ASN A 279 61.92 9.52 -17.32
CA ASN A 279 62.75 9.06 -18.44
C ASN A 279 62.22 7.88 -19.27
N GLN A 280 60.97 7.43 -19.12
CA GLN A 280 60.45 6.30 -19.91
C GLN A 280 59.09 6.51 -20.59
N ILE A 281 58.76 7.74 -20.97
CA ILE A 281 57.67 7.99 -21.92
C ILE A 281 58.22 8.85 -23.07
N ILE A 282 59.07 8.22 -23.88
CA ILE A 282 59.42 8.72 -25.21
C ILE A 282 58.86 7.71 -26.20
N ASN A 283 57.64 7.97 -26.66
CA ASN A 283 57.24 7.79 -28.05
C ASN A 283 55.86 8.44 -28.27
N GLU A 284 55.84 9.38 -29.22
CA GLU A 284 54.78 10.32 -29.62
C GLU A 284 54.63 11.59 -28.77
N ASN A 285 55.08 12.72 -29.37
CA ASN A 285 55.03 14.11 -28.90
C ASN A 285 53.75 14.50 -28.15
N ILE A 286 53.74 14.33 -26.83
CA ILE A 286 52.87 15.08 -25.92
C ILE A 286 53.76 15.60 -24.80
N SER A 287 54.10 16.88 -24.86
CA SER A 287 54.95 17.55 -23.86
C SER A 287 54.09 18.27 -22.82
N GLN A 288 54.68 18.55 -21.66
CA GLN A 288 54.11 19.45 -20.64
C GLN A 288 53.61 20.77 -21.26
N ASP A 289 54.25 21.22 -22.35
CA ASP A 289 53.87 22.42 -23.10
C ASP A 289 52.43 22.37 -23.67
N ASP A 290 51.89 21.18 -24.05
CA ASP A 290 50.50 21.07 -24.50
C ASP A 290 49.51 21.33 -23.35
N VAL A 291 49.87 20.94 -22.12
CA VAL A 291 49.07 21.17 -20.90
C VAL A 291 49.14 22.65 -20.51
N ASP A 292 50.34 23.21 -20.51
CA ASP A 292 50.58 24.62 -20.18
C ASP A 292 49.91 25.53 -21.22
N GLN A 293 49.98 25.19 -22.51
CA GLN A 293 49.27 25.91 -23.56
C GLN A 293 47.75 25.92 -23.32
N LEU A 294 47.15 24.77 -23.01
CA LEU A 294 45.70 24.71 -22.77
C LEU A 294 45.31 25.43 -21.47
N HIS A 295 46.17 25.38 -20.44
CA HIS A 295 45.98 26.12 -19.19
C HIS A 295 45.97 27.63 -19.45
N ASP A 296 46.97 28.15 -20.17
CA ASP A 296 47.07 29.57 -20.51
C ASP A 296 45.90 30.04 -21.37
N GLU A 297 45.48 29.25 -22.36
CA GLU A 297 44.30 29.56 -23.17
C GLU A 297 43.02 29.64 -22.31
N LEU A 298 42.82 28.72 -21.36
CA LEU A 298 41.69 28.73 -20.43
C LEU A 298 41.75 29.92 -19.46
N LYS A 299 42.95 30.25 -18.99
CA LYS A 299 43.22 31.35 -18.07
C LYS A 299 42.88 32.69 -18.71
N ASP A 300 43.35 32.93 -19.92
CA ASP A 300 43.05 34.15 -20.67
C ASP A 300 41.55 34.32 -20.92
N LEU A 301 40.86 33.22 -21.25
CA LEU A 301 39.41 33.20 -21.44
C LEU A 301 38.66 33.62 -20.16
N ILE A 302 39.04 33.08 -19.00
CA ILE A 302 38.40 33.42 -17.72
C ILE A 302 38.71 34.86 -17.32
N LEU A 303 39.97 35.29 -17.41
CA LEU A 303 40.38 36.66 -17.04
C LEU A 303 39.70 37.72 -17.90
N THR A 304 39.60 37.50 -19.21
CA THR A 304 38.95 38.43 -20.15
C THR A 304 37.47 38.62 -19.83
N SER A 305 36.81 37.60 -19.28
CA SER A 305 35.39 37.67 -18.96
C SER A 305 35.05 38.52 -17.73
N GLY A 306 36.02 38.77 -16.84
CA GLY A 306 35.85 39.55 -15.61
C GLY A 306 34.91 38.92 -14.57
N LYS A 307 34.55 37.65 -14.71
CA LYS A 307 33.57 36.94 -13.86
C LYS A 307 34.21 35.82 -13.05
N LYS A 308 33.52 35.43 -11.97
CA LYS A 308 33.83 34.19 -11.22
C LYS A 308 33.12 33.00 -11.84
N TYR A 309 33.80 31.88 -12.02
CA TYR A 309 33.22 30.64 -12.53
C TYR A 309 33.11 29.63 -11.41
N VAL A 310 31.88 29.16 -11.14
CA VAL A 310 31.60 28.22 -10.06
C VAL A 310 31.18 26.89 -10.65
N PHE A 311 31.98 25.86 -10.42
CA PHE A 311 31.78 24.49 -10.89
C PHE A 311 31.27 23.64 -9.72
N PHE A 312 30.06 23.10 -9.83
CA PHE A 312 29.56 22.13 -8.87
C PHE A 312 29.83 20.72 -9.40
N VAL A 313 30.54 19.91 -8.62
CA VAL A 313 30.88 18.53 -8.96
C VAL A 313 30.18 17.60 -7.97
N ASP A 314 29.17 16.87 -8.46
CA ASP A 314 28.34 15.96 -7.66
C ASP A 314 28.62 14.48 -7.99
N ASP A 315 28.09 13.58 -7.16
CA ASP A 315 28.21 12.12 -7.26
C ASP A 315 29.69 11.63 -7.33
N LEU A 316 30.61 12.38 -6.70
CA LEU A 316 32.03 11.96 -6.56
C LEU A 316 32.18 10.69 -5.75
N ASP A 317 31.28 10.47 -4.79
CA ASP A 317 31.21 9.20 -4.09
C ASP A 317 31.01 8.07 -5.12
N ARG A 318 30.07 8.17 -6.06
CA ARG A 318 29.81 7.07 -7.02
C ARG A 318 30.94 6.82 -8.01
N ALA A 319 31.78 7.81 -8.30
CA ALA A 319 32.88 7.67 -9.25
C ALA A 319 33.90 6.59 -8.83
N ASN A 320 34.58 6.00 -9.83
CA ASN A 320 35.62 5.02 -9.57
C ASN A 320 36.93 5.69 -9.10
N LYS A 321 37.82 4.92 -8.47
CA LYS A 321 39.09 5.44 -7.91
C LYS A 321 39.90 6.23 -8.95
N SER A 322 40.07 5.70 -10.17
CA SER A 322 40.84 6.36 -11.22
C SER A 322 40.25 7.72 -11.65
N GLN A 323 38.92 7.83 -11.70
CA GLN A 323 38.22 9.06 -12.07
C GLN A 323 38.41 10.13 -10.99
N VAL A 324 38.27 9.76 -9.71
CA VAL A 324 38.43 10.70 -8.60
C VAL A 324 39.87 11.21 -8.51
N LEU A 325 40.86 10.32 -8.60
CA LEU A 325 42.28 10.72 -8.60
C LEU A 325 42.62 11.62 -9.80
N PHE A 326 42.04 11.30 -10.96
CA PHE A 326 42.19 12.14 -12.15
C PHE A 326 41.60 13.53 -11.93
N LEU A 327 40.39 13.66 -11.36
CA LEU A 327 39.81 14.95 -11.02
C LEU A 327 40.73 15.80 -10.16
N LEU A 328 41.23 15.22 -9.07
CA LEU A 328 42.08 15.94 -8.13
C LEU A 328 43.35 16.46 -8.83
N LYS A 329 43.99 15.62 -9.66
CA LYS A 329 45.14 16.04 -10.49
C LYS A 329 44.78 17.18 -11.45
N MET A 330 43.63 17.07 -12.12
CA MET A 330 43.13 18.09 -13.05
C MET A 330 42.92 19.45 -12.36
N LEU A 331 42.35 19.44 -11.15
CA LEU A 331 42.11 20.65 -10.36
C LEU A 331 43.42 21.32 -9.89
N GLY A 332 44.45 20.52 -9.57
CA GLY A 332 45.76 21.03 -9.17
C GLY A 332 46.65 21.50 -10.32
N THR A 333 46.31 21.15 -11.57
CA THR A 333 47.13 21.44 -12.77
C THR A 333 46.33 22.27 -13.78
N LEU A 334 45.71 21.64 -14.80
CA LEU A 334 45.06 22.32 -15.93
C LEU A 334 43.93 23.27 -15.50
N PHE A 335 43.15 22.90 -14.47
CA PHE A 335 42.03 23.72 -14.01
C PHE A 335 42.38 24.60 -12.81
N ASN A 336 43.67 24.74 -12.47
CA ASN A 336 44.14 25.69 -11.47
C ASN A 336 44.12 27.13 -12.05
N LEU A 337 42.92 27.66 -12.25
CA LEU A 337 42.66 28.88 -13.00
C LEU A 337 42.20 30.00 -12.04
N PRO A 338 42.59 31.26 -12.28
CA PRO A 338 42.12 32.39 -11.47
C PRO A 338 40.60 32.54 -11.59
N ASN A 339 39.97 33.12 -10.56
CA ASN A 339 38.51 33.33 -10.51
C ASN A 339 37.66 32.05 -10.75
N SER A 340 38.25 30.86 -10.57
CA SER A 340 37.55 29.58 -10.71
C SER A 340 37.37 28.92 -9.35
N ILE A 341 36.13 28.55 -9.04
CA ILE A 341 35.73 27.96 -7.76
C ILE A 341 35.11 26.59 -8.01
N PHE A 342 35.64 25.54 -7.38
CA PHE A 342 35.14 24.18 -7.50
C PHE A 342 34.46 23.76 -6.19
N VAL A 343 33.18 23.39 -6.24
CA VAL A 343 32.44 22.85 -5.11
C VAL A 343 32.30 21.34 -5.28
N LEU A 344 33.06 20.57 -4.50
CA LEU A 344 33.11 19.12 -4.55
C LEU A 344 32.15 18.53 -3.51
N LEU A 345 31.18 17.74 -3.95
CA LEU A 345 30.24 17.06 -3.06
C LEU A 345 30.70 15.62 -2.84
N TYR A 346 31.06 15.26 -1.60
CA TYR A 346 31.56 13.92 -1.31
C TYR A 346 31.27 13.45 0.12
N ASP A 347 31.45 12.15 0.34
CA ASP A 347 31.51 11.52 1.66
C ASP A 347 32.98 11.35 2.06
N LYS A 348 33.39 11.92 3.19
CA LYS A 348 34.79 11.93 3.63
C LYS A 348 35.35 10.54 3.91
N ASN A 349 34.55 9.62 4.44
CA ASN A 349 35.03 8.27 4.71
C ASN A 349 35.29 7.53 3.40
N ARG A 350 34.40 7.69 2.42
CA ARG A 350 34.57 7.11 1.10
C ARG A 350 35.75 7.74 0.35
N MET A 351 35.89 9.06 0.41
CA MET A 351 37.01 9.78 -0.19
C MET A 351 38.34 9.31 0.39
N LYS A 352 38.43 9.18 1.73
CA LYS A 352 39.59 8.58 2.41
C LYS A 352 39.88 7.15 1.98
N GLN A 353 38.87 6.29 1.82
CA GLN A 353 39.08 4.92 1.33
C GLN A 353 39.65 4.90 -0.10
N ILE A 354 39.17 5.80 -0.97
CA ILE A 354 39.63 5.93 -2.35
C ILE A 354 41.10 6.39 -2.40
N VAL A 355 41.50 7.30 -1.50
CA VAL A 355 42.87 7.83 -1.40
C VAL A 355 43.82 6.86 -0.68
N ASN A 356 43.41 6.29 0.47
CA ASN A 356 44.27 5.47 1.34
C ASN A 356 44.50 4.04 0.83
N ASN A 357 43.54 3.41 0.13
CA ASN A 357 43.74 2.07 -0.46
C ASN A 357 44.54 2.13 -1.78
N GLY A 358 45.35 3.16 -1.97
CA GLY A 358 46.35 3.21 -3.02
C GLY A 358 47.72 3.40 -2.40
N GLU A 359 48.66 2.53 -2.74
CA GLU A 359 50.09 2.73 -2.49
C GLU A 359 50.67 3.96 -3.26
N GLU A 360 49.80 4.80 -3.85
CA GLU A 360 50.08 5.69 -4.99
C GLU A 360 49.75 7.17 -4.73
N VAL A 361 49.15 7.55 -3.58
CA VAL A 361 48.82 8.95 -3.26
C VAL A 361 49.02 9.23 -1.77
N ASN A 362 49.81 10.27 -1.46
CA ASN A 362 49.96 10.75 -0.08
C ASN A 362 48.60 11.31 0.40
N PRO A 363 48.05 10.89 1.55
CA PRO A 363 46.82 11.45 2.12
C PRO A 363 46.83 12.98 2.23
N ALA A 364 48.01 13.60 2.34
CA ALA A 364 48.21 15.04 2.28
C ALA A 364 47.89 15.69 0.92
N PHE A 365 47.57 14.92 -0.13
CA PHE A 365 47.21 15.41 -1.45
C PHE A 365 45.79 15.98 -1.50
N GLU A 366 44.85 15.40 -0.74
CA GLU A 366 43.50 15.95 -0.57
C GLU A 366 43.54 17.28 0.20
N GLU A 367 44.32 17.35 1.29
CA GLU A 367 44.54 18.56 2.10
C GLU A 367 45.20 19.70 1.30
N LYS A 368 45.99 19.39 0.28
CA LYS A 368 46.62 20.40 -0.60
C LYS A 368 45.70 20.95 -1.68
N ILE A 369 44.64 20.22 -2.05
CA ILE A 369 43.73 20.61 -3.13
C ILE A 369 42.46 21.27 -2.57
N VAL A 370 41.86 20.71 -1.52
CA VAL A 370 40.65 21.27 -0.90
C VAL A 370 41.04 22.45 0.00
N ASN A 371 40.74 23.67 -0.44
CA ASN A 371 41.08 24.89 0.30
C ASN A 371 40.17 25.12 1.52
N GLN A 372 38.91 24.68 1.44
CA GLN A 372 37.93 24.85 2.51
C GLN A 372 36.98 23.66 2.58
N GLU A 373 36.79 23.08 3.76
CA GLU A 373 35.78 22.05 4.01
C GLU A 373 34.56 22.65 4.73
N ILE A 374 33.38 22.46 4.16
CA ILE A 374 32.07 22.77 4.77
C ILE A 374 31.39 21.44 5.09
N ARG A 375 31.34 21.11 6.39
CA ARG A 375 30.68 19.90 6.87
C ARG A 375 29.18 20.11 7.03
N ILE A 376 28.39 19.17 6.53
CA ILE A 376 26.94 19.10 6.78
C ILE A 376 26.72 18.36 8.11
N PRO A 377 26.26 19.04 9.19
CA PRO A 377 25.99 18.37 10.47
C PRO A 377 24.79 17.43 10.33
N LYS A 378 24.71 16.37 11.16
CA LYS A 378 23.53 15.49 11.19
C LYS A 378 22.29 16.29 11.60
N VAL A 379 21.15 15.98 11.01
CA VAL A 379 19.87 16.57 11.43
C VAL A 379 19.49 16.00 12.79
N SER A 380 18.88 16.81 13.65
CA SER A 380 18.28 16.33 14.90
C SER A 380 17.32 15.16 14.65
N GLU A 381 17.49 14.07 15.40
CA GLU A 381 16.60 12.91 15.35
C GLU A 381 15.13 13.28 15.59
N LYS A 382 14.87 14.31 16.42
CA LYS A 382 13.51 14.81 16.67
C LYS A 382 12.87 15.37 15.39
N VAL A 383 13.63 16.13 14.59
CA VAL A 383 13.15 16.71 13.33
C VAL A 383 12.92 15.62 12.30
N ILE A 384 13.86 14.68 12.18
CA ILE A 384 13.75 13.54 11.26
C ILE A 384 12.57 12.64 11.62
N SER A 385 12.43 12.25 12.89
CA SER A 385 11.33 11.44 13.39
C SER A 385 9.98 12.12 13.12
N LYS A 386 9.88 13.44 13.33
CA LYS A 386 8.68 14.22 13.00
C LYS A 386 8.36 14.15 11.50
N ILE A 387 9.34 14.29 10.62
CA ILE A 387 9.15 14.18 9.16
C ILE A 387 8.67 12.78 8.79
N TYR A 388 9.26 11.72 9.36
CA TYR A 388 8.94 10.33 9.05
C TYR A 388 7.50 10.01 9.47
N LYS A 389 7.18 10.26 10.74
CA LYS A 389 5.82 10.05 11.28
C LYS A 389 4.80 10.83 10.47
N LYS A 390 5.03 12.13 10.26
CA LYS A 390 4.11 12.98 9.50
C LYS A 390 3.92 12.46 8.07
N SER A 391 4.99 12.12 7.37
CA SER A 391 4.89 11.62 5.99
C SER A 391 4.09 10.31 5.91
N LEU A 392 4.33 9.37 6.83
CA LEU A 392 3.59 8.10 6.87
C LEU A 392 2.11 8.30 7.25
N SER A 393 1.82 9.18 8.22
CA SER A 393 0.45 9.52 8.61
C SER A 393 -0.33 10.18 7.47
N GLU A 394 0.28 11.12 6.74
CA GLU A 394 -0.39 11.78 5.61
C GLU A 394 -0.63 10.80 4.45
N VAL A 395 0.27 9.84 4.24
CA VAL A 395 0.04 8.74 3.29
C VAL A 395 -1.09 7.83 3.75
N ALA A 396 -1.20 7.52 5.05
CA ALA A 396 -2.32 6.75 5.60
C ALA A 396 -3.65 7.48 5.41
N LYS A 397 -3.73 8.76 5.81
CA LYS A 397 -4.93 9.60 5.64
C LYS A 397 -5.37 9.70 4.19
N ALA A 398 -4.40 9.84 3.28
CA ALA A 398 -4.69 9.85 1.87
C ALA A 398 -5.36 8.53 1.43
N ASN A 399 -5.01 7.38 1.99
CA ASN A 399 -5.68 6.12 1.67
C ASN A 399 -7.01 5.92 2.43
N GLU A 400 -7.67 7.01 2.86
CA GLU A 400 -8.97 7.05 3.58
C GLU A 400 -8.95 6.42 4.98
N ILE A 401 -7.77 6.27 5.58
CA ILE A 401 -7.67 5.93 7.00
C ILE A 401 -8.11 7.17 7.80
N ASN A 402 -9.19 7.03 8.57
CA ASN A 402 -9.75 8.13 9.35
C ASN A 402 -8.89 8.45 10.59
N ASP A 403 -9.20 9.52 11.33
CA ASP A 403 -8.38 9.95 12.47
C ASP A 403 -8.36 8.94 13.64
N ASP A 404 -9.44 8.19 13.85
CA ASP A 404 -9.53 7.17 14.90
C ASP A 404 -8.69 5.95 14.54
N GLU A 405 -8.81 5.45 13.31
CA GLU A 405 -7.96 4.38 12.77
C GLU A 405 -6.49 4.78 12.72
N LEU A 406 -6.20 6.04 12.37
CA LEU A 406 -4.83 6.55 12.37
C LEU A 406 -4.25 6.52 13.79
N SER A 407 -5.04 6.83 14.81
CA SER A 407 -4.60 6.78 16.21
C SER A 407 -4.19 5.35 16.62
N LEU A 408 -4.90 4.33 16.13
CA LEU A 408 -4.54 2.91 16.31
C LEU A 408 -3.32 2.49 15.48
N LEU A 409 -3.09 3.13 14.33
CA LEU A 409 -1.94 2.90 13.45
C LEU A 409 -0.65 3.57 13.95
N MET A 410 -0.77 4.62 14.78
CA MET A 410 0.38 5.41 15.24
C MET A 410 1.52 4.58 15.85
N PRO A 411 1.28 3.62 16.77
CA PRO A 411 2.35 2.79 17.32
C PRO A 411 3.20 2.10 16.25
N ALA A 412 2.57 1.53 15.23
CA ALA A 412 3.25 0.91 14.09
C ALA A 412 4.06 1.94 13.27
N ILE A 413 3.49 3.11 13.00
CA ILE A 413 4.21 4.22 12.33
C ILE A 413 5.44 4.63 13.15
N GLU A 414 5.35 4.69 14.47
CA GLU A 414 6.48 5.05 15.33
C GLU A 414 7.60 4.01 15.26
N LEU A 415 7.26 2.73 15.27
CA LEU A 415 8.20 1.62 15.17
C LEU A 415 8.92 1.62 13.82
N VAL A 416 8.18 1.79 12.72
CA VAL A 416 8.75 1.94 11.38
C VAL A 416 9.65 3.17 11.31
N ALA A 417 9.18 4.33 11.78
CA ALA A 417 9.95 5.57 11.76
C ALA A 417 11.27 5.48 12.54
N LYS A 418 11.31 4.73 13.66
CA LYS A 418 12.54 4.49 14.43
C LYS A 418 13.58 3.66 13.68
N GLN A 419 13.16 2.86 12.70
CA GLN A 419 14.06 1.96 11.96
C GLN A 419 14.47 2.49 10.57
N ILE A 420 13.90 3.61 10.12
CA ILE A 420 14.31 4.27 8.88
C ILE A 420 15.61 5.05 9.11
N GLU A 421 16.59 4.88 8.22
CA GLU A 421 17.93 5.46 8.39
C GLU A 421 18.14 6.75 7.58
N SER A 422 17.28 7.03 6.58
CA SER A 422 17.40 8.24 5.75
C SER A 422 16.08 8.68 5.11
N LEU A 423 16.01 9.95 4.68
CA LEU A 423 14.87 10.46 3.89
C LEU A 423 14.68 9.68 2.58
N ARG A 424 15.75 9.16 1.99
CA ARG A 424 15.66 8.34 0.78
C ARG A 424 15.01 6.99 1.06
N GLU A 425 15.36 6.40 2.19
CA GLU A 425 14.72 5.17 2.63
C GLU A 425 13.23 5.39 2.93
N LEU A 426 12.86 6.48 3.60
CA LEU A 426 11.45 6.87 3.78
C LEU A 426 10.70 6.89 2.44
N LYS A 427 11.26 7.52 1.40
CA LYS A 427 10.65 7.55 0.06
C LYS A 427 10.44 6.13 -0.49
N ARG A 428 11.41 5.23 -0.31
CA ARG A 428 11.30 3.83 -0.74
C ARG A 428 10.25 3.06 0.06
N VAL A 429 10.17 3.29 1.37
CA VAL A 429 9.13 2.73 2.24
C VAL A 429 7.76 3.16 1.75
N ILE A 430 7.54 4.47 1.55
CA ILE A 430 6.25 4.97 1.05
C ILE A 430 5.88 4.34 -0.30
N ASN A 431 6.81 4.30 -1.24
CA ASN A 431 6.53 3.79 -2.59
C ASN A 431 6.31 2.28 -2.65
N SER A 432 7.00 1.51 -1.80
CA SER A 432 7.03 0.04 -1.89
C SER A 432 6.10 -0.65 -0.89
N ILE A 433 5.89 -0.04 0.29
CA ILE A 433 5.16 -0.64 1.40
C ILE A 433 3.75 -0.05 1.52
N CYS A 434 3.64 1.29 1.61
CA CYS A 434 2.38 1.92 2.01
C CYS A 434 1.22 1.66 1.02
N ASN A 435 1.51 1.46 -0.26
CA ASN A 435 0.48 1.13 -1.26
C ASN A 435 -0.17 -0.24 -1.00
N ILE A 436 0.57 -1.21 -0.46
CA ILE A 436 0.03 -2.55 -0.11
C ILE A 436 -0.57 -2.50 1.29
N ALA A 437 0.14 -1.88 2.23
CA ALA A 437 -0.25 -1.82 3.64
C ALA A 437 -1.56 -1.04 3.88
N PHE A 438 -1.84 -0.03 3.07
CA PHE A 438 -3.05 0.81 3.16
C PHE A 438 -3.97 0.62 1.94
N SER A 439 -3.84 -0.49 1.23
CA SER A 439 -4.77 -0.80 0.15
C SER A 439 -6.17 -1.06 0.72
N LYS A 440 -7.19 -0.63 -0.02
CA LYS A 440 -8.60 -0.83 0.37
C LYS A 440 -9.15 -2.17 -0.08
N ASP A 441 -8.50 -2.78 -1.07
CA ASP A 441 -8.98 -4.01 -1.70
C ASP A 441 -8.75 -5.23 -0.78
N ASN A 442 -7.77 -5.15 0.11
CA ASN A 442 -7.48 -6.11 1.17
C ASN A 442 -7.91 -5.50 2.52
N LYS A 443 -9.11 -5.86 3.01
CA LYS A 443 -9.63 -5.53 4.36
C LYS A 443 -8.78 -6.23 5.45
N LEU A 444 -7.56 -5.75 5.65
CA LEU A 444 -6.60 -6.21 6.68
C LEU A 444 -6.33 -5.08 7.67
N ASN A 445 -5.80 -5.43 8.84
CA ASN A 445 -5.38 -4.40 9.78
C ASN A 445 -4.26 -3.54 9.18
N PRO A 446 -4.41 -2.20 9.07
CA PRO A 446 -3.38 -1.33 8.48
C PRO A 446 -2.06 -1.34 9.26
N ALA A 447 -2.10 -1.51 10.59
CA ALA A 447 -0.92 -1.51 11.43
C ALA A 447 -0.10 -2.79 11.21
N ASP A 448 -0.73 -3.96 11.32
CA ASP A 448 -0.05 -5.23 11.08
C ASP A 448 0.44 -5.33 9.62
N SER A 449 -0.33 -4.79 8.66
CA SER A 449 0.06 -4.79 7.24
C SER A 449 1.29 -3.90 7.01
N LEU A 450 1.32 -2.71 7.59
CA LEU A 450 2.48 -1.81 7.53
C LEU A 450 3.73 -2.48 8.12
N LEU A 451 3.58 -3.11 9.29
CA LEU A 451 4.68 -3.76 10.00
C LEU A 451 5.20 -4.99 9.24
N LEU A 452 4.31 -5.84 8.72
CA LEU A 452 4.69 -7.03 7.97
C LEU A 452 5.38 -6.67 6.64
N GLU A 453 4.84 -5.70 5.90
CA GLU A 453 5.47 -5.22 4.66
C GLU A 453 6.82 -4.53 4.92
N PHE A 454 6.95 -3.84 6.06
CA PHE A 454 8.25 -3.31 6.49
C PHE A 454 9.25 -4.42 6.83
N ILE A 455 8.82 -5.50 7.50
CA ILE A 455 9.64 -6.70 7.71
C ILE A 455 10.02 -7.32 6.36
N TYR A 456 9.10 -7.46 5.42
CA TYR A 456 9.39 -7.97 4.07
C TYR A 456 10.47 -7.13 3.36
N PHE A 457 10.38 -5.81 3.46
CA PHE A 457 11.35 -4.88 2.86
C PHE A 457 12.74 -4.91 3.52
N LYS A 458 12.82 -5.06 4.85
CA LYS A 458 14.07 -4.95 5.62
C LYS A 458 14.72 -6.29 5.97
N ALA A 459 13.91 -7.29 6.30
CA ALA A 459 14.33 -8.59 6.79
C ALA A 459 13.48 -9.72 6.14
N PRO A 460 13.70 -10.01 4.85
CA PRO A 460 12.96 -11.07 4.13
C PRO A 460 13.04 -12.44 4.81
N GLY A 461 14.14 -12.73 5.51
CA GLY A 461 14.30 -13.96 6.30
C GLY A 461 13.29 -14.06 7.45
N LEU A 462 13.08 -12.98 8.20
CA LEU A 462 12.08 -12.91 9.27
C LEU A 462 10.66 -13.02 8.72
N TYR A 463 10.37 -12.36 7.59
CA TYR A 463 9.07 -12.51 6.92
C TYR A 463 8.76 -13.98 6.61
N LYS A 464 9.73 -14.71 6.05
CA LYS A 464 9.60 -16.14 5.76
C LYS A 464 9.44 -16.96 7.04
N LEU A 465 10.22 -16.66 8.09
CA LEU A 465 10.11 -17.34 9.39
C LEU A 465 8.70 -17.21 9.96
N ILE A 466 8.10 -16.01 9.93
CA ILE A 466 6.73 -15.78 10.40
C ILE A 466 5.76 -16.63 9.58
N LYS A 467 5.81 -16.52 8.24
CA LYS A 467 4.92 -17.23 7.32
C LYS A 467 4.94 -18.76 7.54
N ASP A 468 6.14 -19.32 7.66
CA ASP A 468 6.33 -20.78 7.71
C ASP A 468 6.03 -21.35 9.11
N ASN A 469 5.87 -20.51 10.14
CA ASN A 469 5.69 -20.95 11.53
C ASN A 469 4.44 -20.29 12.19
N SER A 470 3.30 -20.31 11.49
CA SER A 470 2.05 -19.67 11.95
C SER A 470 1.64 -20.06 13.38
N SER A 471 1.83 -21.33 13.77
CA SER A 471 1.52 -21.84 15.11
C SER A 471 2.39 -21.28 16.24
N SER A 472 3.48 -20.58 15.89
CA SER A 472 4.33 -19.88 16.85
C SER A 472 3.97 -18.39 16.99
N PHE A 473 3.06 -17.87 16.17
CA PHE A 473 2.71 -16.43 16.15
C PHE A 473 1.21 -16.17 16.34
N ILE A 474 0.35 -17.07 15.86
CA ILE A 474 -1.09 -17.02 16.10
C ILE A 474 -1.36 -17.19 17.59
N SER A 475 -2.19 -16.30 18.14
CA SER A 475 -2.54 -16.29 19.57
C SER A 475 -4.03 -16.35 19.83
N GLN A 476 -4.84 -16.38 18.77
CA GLN A 476 -6.30 -16.32 18.79
C GLN A 476 -6.90 -17.24 17.74
N ASP A 477 -8.17 -17.65 17.94
CA ASP A 477 -8.94 -18.48 17.02
C ASP A 477 -8.24 -19.82 16.66
N PHE A 478 -7.50 -20.35 17.65
CA PHE A 478 -6.63 -21.53 17.53
C PHE A 478 -7.40 -22.79 17.11
N ALA A 479 -8.70 -22.88 17.44
CA ALA A 479 -9.56 -24.01 17.12
C ALA A 479 -9.74 -24.25 15.62
N SER A 480 -9.52 -23.24 14.77
CA SER A 480 -9.53 -23.36 13.31
C SER A 480 -8.25 -24.00 12.74
N ALA A 481 -7.15 -23.93 13.48
CA ALA A 481 -5.91 -24.64 13.17
C ALA A 481 -6.00 -26.05 13.78
N MET A 482 -6.82 -26.90 13.16
CA MET A 482 -7.19 -28.28 13.58
C MET A 482 -6.01 -29.18 14.05
N GLN A 483 -4.78 -28.84 13.67
CA GLN A 483 -3.57 -29.60 13.99
C GLN A 483 -3.09 -29.48 15.46
N TYR A 484 -3.68 -28.60 16.27
CA TYR A 484 -3.10 -28.24 17.59
C TYR A 484 -4.01 -28.47 18.80
N LEU A 485 -5.18 -29.08 18.63
CA LEU A 485 -6.15 -29.34 19.71
C LEU A 485 -5.69 -30.40 20.74
N MET A 486 -4.50 -31.00 20.58
CA MET A 486 -3.96 -32.04 21.47
C MET A 486 -2.84 -31.56 22.42
N GLU A 487 -2.35 -30.32 22.28
CA GLU A 487 -1.24 -29.78 23.09
C GLU A 487 -1.79 -29.05 24.32
N ASN A 488 -1.34 -29.42 25.52
CA ASN A 488 -1.73 -28.70 26.74
C ASN A 488 -0.97 -27.36 26.86
N ASP A 489 -1.44 -26.46 27.73
CA ASP A 489 -0.91 -25.09 27.83
C ASP A 489 0.58 -25.04 28.22
N ASN A 490 1.06 -26.01 29.00
CA ASN A 490 2.46 -26.08 29.43
C ASN A 490 3.38 -26.50 28.28
N GLU A 491 3.01 -27.54 27.54
CA GLU A 491 3.74 -28.01 26.34
C GLU A 491 3.85 -26.90 25.30
N ARG A 492 2.74 -26.20 25.03
CA ARG A 492 2.71 -25.06 24.11
C ARG A 492 3.68 -23.97 24.56
N SER A 493 3.67 -23.63 25.85
CA SER A 493 4.52 -22.59 26.42
C SER A 493 6.01 -22.93 26.28
N GLU A 494 6.40 -24.18 26.54
CA GLU A 494 7.78 -24.65 26.35
C GLU A 494 8.20 -24.64 24.87
N ARG A 495 7.34 -25.12 23.97
CA ARG A 495 7.57 -25.11 22.52
C ARG A 495 7.81 -23.70 21.99
N LEU A 496 6.95 -22.75 22.34
CA LEU A 496 7.03 -21.35 21.92
C LEU A 496 8.29 -20.68 22.46
N LYS A 497 8.61 -20.88 23.75
CA LYS A 497 9.84 -20.37 24.36
C LYS A 497 11.08 -20.83 23.59
N LYS A 498 11.21 -22.14 23.38
CA LYS A 498 12.33 -22.72 22.63
C LYS A 498 12.43 -22.12 21.23
N PHE A 499 11.30 -22.01 20.53
CA PHE A 499 11.25 -21.43 19.20
C PHE A 499 11.74 -19.97 19.19
N TYR A 500 11.28 -19.13 20.13
CA TYR A 500 11.69 -17.73 20.19
C TYR A 500 13.17 -17.54 20.55
N ASP A 501 13.69 -18.30 21.50
CA ASP A 501 15.12 -18.23 21.87
C ASP A 501 16.04 -18.66 20.71
N GLU A 502 15.67 -19.70 19.97
CA GLU A 502 16.48 -20.23 18.87
C GLU A 502 16.40 -19.37 17.60
N ASN A 503 15.22 -18.80 17.28
CA ASN A 503 14.96 -18.23 15.96
C ASN A 503 14.84 -16.69 15.94
N LEU A 504 14.54 -16.03 17.07
CA LEU A 504 14.33 -14.57 17.09
C LEU A 504 15.53 -13.76 17.59
N GLU A 505 16.56 -14.38 18.16
CA GLU A 505 17.73 -13.66 18.69
C GLU A 505 18.52 -12.93 17.58
N GLU A 506 18.62 -13.51 16.37
CA GLU A 506 19.21 -12.82 15.20
C GLU A 506 18.40 -11.57 14.79
N TYR A 507 17.10 -11.57 15.07
CA TYR A 507 16.17 -10.50 14.70
C TYR A 507 15.86 -9.55 15.87
N LYS A 508 16.76 -9.41 16.85
CA LYS A 508 16.56 -8.59 18.06
C LYS A 508 16.09 -7.16 17.79
N ARG A 509 16.53 -6.53 16.69
CA ARG A 509 16.10 -5.18 16.26
C ARG A 509 14.60 -5.10 15.94
N TYR A 510 13.97 -6.21 15.54
CA TYR A 510 12.57 -6.30 15.13
C TYR A 510 11.63 -6.76 16.25
N ILE A 511 12.14 -7.13 17.43
CA ILE A 511 11.30 -7.58 18.55
C ILE A 511 10.19 -6.58 18.89
N PRO A 512 10.43 -5.26 19.02
CA PRO A 512 9.35 -4.31 19.29
C PRO A 512 8.24 -4.29 18.22
N ILE A 513 8.58 -4.61 16.97
CA ILE A 513 7.58 -4.77 15.89
C ILE A 513 6.77 -6.05 16.11
N LEU A 514 7.46 -7.16 16.42
CA LEU A 514 6.80 -8.44 16.67
C LEU A 514 5.91 -8.41 17.93
N GLU A 515 6.30 -7.69 18.98
CA GLU A 515 5.47 -7.48 20.18
C GLU A 515 4.19 -6.70 19.88
N GLU A 516 4.24 -5.76 18.93
CA GLU A 516 3.05 -5.01 18.51
C GLU A 516 2.09 -5.89 17.70
N MET A 517 2.62 -6.76 16.84
CA MET A 517 1.83 -7.65 15.97
C MET A 517 1.30 -8.90 16.69
N PHE A 518 2.10 -9.48 17.58
CA PHE A 518 1.88 -10.83 18.11
C PHE A 518 1.88 -10.84 19.65
N PRO A 519 0.69 -11.05 20.27
CA PRO A 519 0.54 -11.11 21.72
C PRO A 519 1.43 -12.13 22.43
N TYR A 520 1.72 -13.30 21.81
CA TYR A 520 2.63 -14.28 22.40
C TYR A 520 4.09 -13.79 22.46
N VAL A 521 4.54 -13.07 21.43
CA VAL A 521 5.87 -12.45 21.45
C VAL A 521 5.93 -11.40 22.55
N LYS A 522 4.91 -10.52 22.64
CA LYS A 522 4.80 -9.51 23.70
C LYS A 522 4.79 -10.14 25.10
N SER A 523 4.02 -11.19 25.30
CA SER A 523 3.95 -11.91 26.57
C SER A 523 5.32 -12.47 26.96
N TYR A 524 6.02 -13.08 26.00
CA TYR A 524 7.32 -13.70 26.22
C TYR A 524 8.40 -12.68 26.64
N TYR A 525 8.50 -11.55 25.94
CA TYR A 525 9.52 -10.54 26.20
C TYR A 525 9.18 -9.63 27.40
N ALA A 526 7.91 -9.46 27.74
CA ALA A 526 7.50 -8.68 28.92
C ALA A 526 7.77 -9.38 30.27
N HIS A 527 7.95 -10.70 30.30
CA HIS A 527 8.12 -11.50 31.53
C HIS A 527 9.51 -12.17 31.61
N ASP A 528 10.56 -11.41 31.29
CA ASP A 528 11.97 -11.82 31.41
C ASP A 528 12.33 -13.15 30.70
N ARG A 529 11.60 -13.54 29.64
CA ARG A 529 11.78 -14.83 28.92
C ARG A 529 11.56 -16.07 29.82
N LEU A 530 10.95 -15.89 31.00
CA LEU A 530 10.78 -16.95 32.00
C LEU A 530 9.44 -17.68 31.86
N HIS A 531 8.36 -16.96 31.57
CA HIS A 531 7.00 -17.52 31.49
C HIS A 531 6.24 -16.94 30.28
N LEU A 532 5.64 -17.83 29.48
CA LEU A 532 4.50 -17.48 28.61
C LEU A 532 3.25 -17.62 29.45
N TYR A 533 2.40 -16.59 29.49
CA TYR A 533 1.08 -16.67 30.11
C TYR A 533 0.03 -16.67 28.99
N PRO A 534 -0.41 -17.86 28.52
CA PRO A 534 -1.50 -17.97 27.57
C PRO A 534 -2.78 -17.28 28.07
N SER A 535 -2.95 -17.18 29.39
CA SER A 535 -4.08 -16.47 30.02
C SER A 535 -4.19 -14.97 29.65
N ILE A 536 -3.11 -14.32 29.18
CA ILE A 536 -3.16 -12.93 28.66
C ILE A 536 -3.95 -12.84 27.33
N THR A 537 -4.17 -13.98 26.66
CA THR A 537 -4.98 -14.08 25.43
C THR A 537 -6.44 -14.44 25.67
N VAL A 538 -6.85 -14.62 26.93
CA VAL A 538 -8.20 -15.08 27.34
C VAL A 538 -9.14 -13.91 27.68
N ASP A 539 -8.68 -12.68 27.57
CA ASP A 539 -9.57 -11.51 27.64
C ASP A 539 -10.44 -11.47 26.37
N GLU A 540 -11.66 -12.01 26.48
CA GLU A 540 -12.63 -12.10 25.38
C GLU A 540 -12.91 -10.73 24.75
N SER A 541 -12.92 -9.65 25.54
CA SER A 541 -13.15 -8.29 25.01
C SER A 541 -12.03 -7.85 24.06
N LYS A 542 -10.77 -8.12 24.43
CA LYS A 542 -9.62 -7.87 23.56
C LYS A 542 -9.56 -8.84 22.38
N ASN A 543 -10.11 -10.05 22.53
CA ASN A 543 -10.21 -11.01 21.44
C ASN A 543 -11.17 -10.53 20.36
N ASP A 544 -12.36 -10.10 20.76
CA ASP A 544 -13.37 -9.57 19.86
C ASP A 544 -12.89 -8.30 19.14
N GLU A 545 -12.22 -7.38 19.84
CA GLU A 545 -11.62 -6.20 19.21
C GLU A 545 -10.58 -6.55 18.14
N ARG A 546 -9.70 -7.52 18.41
CA ARG A 546 -8.67 -7.94 17.45
C ARG A 546 -9.28 -8.67 16.25
N GLN A 547 -10.33 -9.46 16.47
CA GLN A 547 -11.08 -10.12 15.41
C GLN A 547 -11.81 -9.10 14.53
N LYS A 548 -12.49 -8.10 15.11
CA LYS A 548 -13.09 -6.95 14.38
C LYS A 548 -12.06 -6.23 13.51
N GLN A 549 -10.85 -6.07 14.02
CA GLN A 549 -9.76 -5.34 13.38
C GLN A 549 -8.95 -6.16 12.37
N PHE A 550 -9.34 -7.43 12.11
CA PHE A 550 -8.65 -8.34 11.20
C PHE A 550 -7.16 -8.56 11.54
N ARG A 551 -6.78 -8.51 12.83
CA ARG A 551 -5.37 -8.56 13.27
C ARG A 551 -4.67 -9.85 12.84
N ILE A 552 -3.39 -9.77 12.50
CA ILE A 552 -2.57 -10.92 12.04
C ILE A 552 -2.45 -12.03 13.09
N CYS A 553 -2.59 -11.71 14.37
CA CYS A 553 -2.50 -12.69 15.45
C CYS A 553 -3.69 -13.67 15.54
N SER A 554 -4.75 -13.47 14.74
CA SER A 554 -5.90 -14.38 14.62
C SER A 554 -5.64 -15.44 13.55
N GLY A 555 -5.90 -16.70 13.90
CA GLY A 555 -5.83 -17.81 12.96
C GLY A 555 -6.77 -17.68 11.77
N TYR A 556 -7.88 -16.94 11.92
CA TYR A 556 -8.79 -16.65 10.82
C TYR A 556 -8.19 -15.75 9.74
N TYR A 557 -7.23 -14.88 10.08
CA TYR A 557 -6.75 -13.84 9.17
C TYR A 557 -5.26 -13.95 8.83
N PHE A 558 -4.48 -14.72 9.60
CA PHE A 558 -3.03 -14.84 9.44
C PHE A 558 -2.60 -15.06 7.98
N ASP A 559 -3.19 -16.05 7.28
CA ASP A 559 -2.83 -16.38 5.90
C ASP A 559 -3.21 -15.28 4.88
N LEU A 560 -4.17 -14.41 5.21
CA LEU A 560 -4.59 -13.31 4.34
C LEU A 560 -3.49 -12.26 4.21
N TYR A 561 -2.63 -12.10 5.22
CA TYR A 561 -1.48 -11.19 5.17
C TYR A 561 -0.39 -11.64 4.20
N PHE A 562 -0.33 -12.92 3.85
CA PHE A 562 0.67 -13.47 2.93
C PHE A 562 0.12 -13.75 1.53
N SER A 563 -1.21 -13.95 1.42
CA SER A 563 -1.90 -14.22 0.15
C SER A 563 -2.57 -12.98 -0.44
N LEU A 564 -2.89 -11.99 0.38
CA LEU A 564 -3.69 -10.80 0.03
C LEU A 564 -5.05 -11.19 -0.58
N THR A 565 -5.66 -12.28 -0.09
CA THR A 565 -6.96 -12.80 -0.53
C THR A 565 -8.05 -12.59 0.52
N GLN A 566 -9.26 -13.08 0.26
CA GLN A 566 -10.37 -13.14 1.23
C GLN A 566 -10.72 -14.60 1.53
N ASN A 567 -11.20 -14.85 2.74
CA ASN A 567 -11.76 -16.14 3.17
C ASN A 567 -13.15 -15.97 3.80
N ASP A 568 -13.79 -17.09 4.17
CA ASP A 568 -15.14 -17.07 4.73
C ASP A 568 -15.25 -16.26 6.02
N TYR A 569 -14.27 -16.35 6.93
CA TYR A 569 -14.26 -15.57 8.17
C TYR A 569 -14.25 -14.06 7.88
N SER A 570 -13.37 -13.61 6.98
CA SER A 570 -13.29 -12.19 6.62
C SER A 570 -14.56 -11.68 5.95
N ARG A 571 -15.14 -12.50 5.06
CA ARG A 571 -16.41 -12.21 4.39
C ARG A 571 -17.56 -12.13 5.39
N ILE A 572 -17.65 -13.06 6.33
CA ILE A 572 -18.73 -13.12 7.34
C ILE A 572 -18.63 -11.94 8.29
N ASN A 573 -17.44 -11.62 8.80
CA ASN A 573 -17.21 -10.47 9.66
C ASN A 573 -17.72 -9.17 8.99
N LEU A 574 -17.33 -8.93 7.73
CA LEU A 574 -17.81 -7.78 6.94
C LEU A 574 -19.34 -7.79 6.73
N GLN A 575 -19.95 -8.95 6.50
CA GLN A 575 -21.39 -9.08 6.34
C GLN A 575 -22.14 -8.76 7.64
N VAL A 576 -21.59 -9.15 8.80
CA VAL A 576 -22.17 -8.85 10.11
C VAL A 576 -22.05 -7.35 10.40
N GLU A 577 -20.88 -6.74 10.19
CA GLU A 577 -20.64 -5.30 10.32
C GLU A 577 -21.65 -4.48 9.48
N ASP A 578 -21.76 -4.81 8.19
CA ASP A 578 -22.72 -4.18 7.28
C ASP A 578 -24.18 -4.39 7.71
N THR A 579 -24.51 -5.57 8.25
CA THR A 579 -25.86 -5.83 8.78
C THR A 579 -26.17 -4.96 9.99
N VAL A 580 -25.24 -4.81 10.93
CA VAL A 580 -25.43 -3.94 12.11
C VAL A 580 -25.57 -2.47 11.69
N ASN A 581 -24.75 -2.00 10.75
CA ASN A 581 -24.87 -0.66 10.18
C ASN A 581 -26.25 -0.43 9.54
N LYS A 582 -26.77 -1.42 8.80
CA LYS A 582 -28.13 -1.36 8.23
C LYS A 582 -29.22 -1.37 9.30
N ILE A 583 -29.07 -2.15 10.38
CA ILE A 583 -30.00 -2.18 11.51
C ILE A 583 -30.06 -0.81 12.19
N ASN A 584 -28.91 -0.15 12.37
CA ASN A 584 -28.85 1.18 12.98
C ASN A 584 -29.44 2.28 12.08
N ALA A 585 -29.37 2.11 10.76
CA ALA A 585 -29.88 3.09 9.80
C ALA A 585 -31.41 3.09 9.64
N VAL A 586 -32.12 2.02 10.02
CA VAL A 586 -33.57 1.92 9.81
C VAL A 586 -34.40 2.59 10.90
N SER A 587 -35.49 3.25 10.50
CA SER A 587 -36.38 3.95 11.43
C SER A 587 -37.59 3.14 11.88
N THR A 588 -38.01 2.11 11.13
CA THR A 588 -39.21 1.30 11.45
C THR A 588 -38.87 -0.15 11.78
N GLU A 589 -39.75 -0.80 12.54
CA GLU A 589 -39.57 -2.19 12.95
C GLU A 589 -39.72 -3.17 11.76
N GLU A 590 -40.61 -2.88 10.81
CA GLU A 590 -40.78 -3.71 9.61
C GLU A 590 -39.54 -3.68 8.73
N ALA A 591 -38.83 -2.55 8.67
CA ALA A 591 -37.57 -2.45 7.96
C ALA A 591 -36.47 -3.26 8.63
N LEU A 592 -36.42 -3.25 9.97
CA LEU A 592 -35.51 -4.08 10.76
C LEU A 592 -35.79 -5.57 10.54
N GLU A 593 -37.07 -5.98 10.55
CA GLU A 593 -37.45 -7.36 10.30
C GLU A 593 -37.03 -7.84 8.90
N ARG A 594 -37.13 -6.98 7.87
CA ARG A 594 -36.64 -7.32 6.52
C ARG A 594 -35.13 -7.53 6.49
N ILE A 595 -34.36 -6.72 7.21
CA ILE A 595 -32.90 -6.90 7.30
C ILE A 595 -32.59 -8.20 8.03
N TYR A 596 -33.25 -8.46 9.15
CA TYR A 596 -33.09 -9.70 9.91
C TYR A 596 -33.43 -10.94 9.09
N ARG A 597 -34.53 -10.91 8.32
CA ARG A 597 -34.92 -12.01 7.43
C ARG A 597 -33.83 -12.32 6.40
N LYS A 598 -33.20 -11.30 5.81
CA LYS A 598 -32.05 -11.48 4.90
C LYS A 598 -30.81 -12.01 5.62
N PHE A 599 -30.61 -11.64 6.87
CA PHE A 599 -29.49 -12.11 7.68
C PHE A 599 -29.59 -13.61 7.98
N ILE A 600 -30.79 -14.09 8.31
CA ILE A 600 -31.03 -15.53 8.57
C ILE A 600 -31.21 -16.37 7.30
N ASP A 601 -31.50 -15.75 6.16
CA ASP A 601 -31.57 -16.39 4.84
C ASP A 601 -30.15 -16.64 4.31
N SER A 602 -29.44 -17.59 4.92
CA SER A 602 -28.06 -17.97 4.60
C SER A 602 -27.88 -19.48 4.79
N PRO A 603 -26.89 -20.10 4.10
CA PRO A 603 -26.53 -21.50 4.35
C PRO A 603 -26.26 -21.75 5.83
N SER A 604 -26.58 -22.95 6.33
CA SER A 604 -26.54 -23.26 7.78
C SER A 604 -25.18 -23.00 8.43
N GLU A 605 -24.07 -23.36 7.76
CA GLU A 605 -22.71 -23.08 8.22
C GLU A 605 -22.42 -21.58 8.33
N ASP A 606 -22.72 -20.82 7.27
CA ASP A 606 -22.57 -19.37 7.22
C ASP A 606 -23.41 -18.69 8.32
N LEU A 607 -24.65 -19.16 8.51
CA LEU A 607 -25.57 -18.61 9.50
C LEU A 607 -25.06 -18.82 10.94
N ARG A 608 -24.51 -20.01 11.23
CA ARG A 608 -23.90 -20.29 12.55
C ARG A 608 -22.78 -19.31 12.86
N LEU A 609 -21.89 -19.09 11.91
CA LEU A 609 -20.78 -18.14 12.04
C LEU A 609 -21.27 -16.69 12.14
N LYS A 610 -22.24 -16.28 11.32
CA LYS A 610 -22.85 -14.94 11.39
C LYS A 610 -23.46 -14.63 12.75
N ILE A 611 -24.22 -15.56 13.32
CA ILE A 611 -24.82 -15.39 14.66
C ILE A 611 -23.72 -15.36 15.73
N ALA A 612 -22.69 -16.20 15.58
CA ALA A 612 -21.55 -16.19 16.50
C ALA A 612 -20.75 -14.88 16.42
N ASP A 613 -20.56 -14.29 15.25
CA ASP A 613 -19.81 -13.04 15.05
C ASP A 613 -20.65 -11.79 15.33
N LEU A 614 -21.98 -11.92 15.51
CA LEU A 614 -22.81 -10.81 15.99
C LEU A 614 -22.33 -10.28 17.35
N ARG A 615 -21.66 -11.11 18.19
CA ARG A 615 -21.05 -10.64 19.46
C ARG A 615 -20.14 -9.46 19.26
N LEU A 616 -19.40 -9.48 18.14
CA LEU A 616 -18.43 -8.46 17.84
C LEU A 616 -19.19 -7.12 17.87
N TYR A 617 -20.29 -6.98 17.14
CA TYR A 617 -20.89 -5.66 16.92
C TYR A 617 -22.10 -5.34 17.84
N ILE A 618 -22.38 -6.12 18.88
CA ILE A 618 -23.56 -5.92 19.74
C ILE A 618 -23.54 -4.58 20.47
N ASP A 619 -22.34 -4.13 20.89
CA ASP A 619 -22.11 -2.86 21.58
C ASP A 619 -22.44 -1.64 20.70
N GLN A 620 -22.36 -1.80 19.38
CA GLN A 620 -22.63 -0.75 18.39
C GLN A 620 -24.10 -0.66 17.98
N ILE A 621 -24.96 -1.59 18.41
CA ILE A 621 -26.38 -1.58 18.08
C ILE A 621 -27.09 -0.48 18.90
N ASN A 622 -27.83 0.41 18.23
CA ASN A 622 -28.57 1.48 18.89
C ASN A 622 -29.58 0.92 19.91
N ASP A 623 -29.74 1.60 21.05
CA ASP A 623 -30.57 1.14 22.18
C ASP A 623 -32.04 0.88 21.82
N ASP A 624 -32.60 1.61 20.84
CA ASP A 624 -33.95 1.41 20.35
C ASP A 624 -34.12 0.14 19.49
N LYS A 625 -33.02 -0.46 19.03
CA LYS A 625 -33.01 -1.66 18.17
C LYS A 625 -32.70 -2.95 18.92
N LYS A 626 -32.05 -2.88 20.09
CA LYS A 626 -31.64 -4.06 20.88
C LYS A 626 -32.81 -4.98 21.24
N ILE A 627 -33.91 -4.42 21.76
CA ILE A 627 -35.11 -5.19 22.15
C ILE A 627 -35.84 -5.80 20.95
N PRO A 628 -36.16 -5.04 19.87
CA PRO A 628 -36.72 -5.64 18.66
C PRO A 628 -35.86 -6.75 18.07
N LEU A 629 -34.54 -6.59 18.02
CA LEU A 629 -33.63 -7.61 17.50
C LEU A 629 -33.60 -8.85 18.39
N CYS A 630 -33.52 -8.68 19.71
CA CYS A 630 -33.58 -9.80 20.66
C CYS A 630 -34.89 -10.58 20.51
N ARG A 631 -36.02 -9.89 20.32
CA ARG A 631 -37.31 -10.53 20.05
C ARG A 631 -37.29 -11.37 18.78
N LEU A 632 -36.71 -10.86 17.69
CA LEU A 632 -36.59 -11.58 16.42
C LEU A 632 -35.69 -12.81 16.54
N LEU A 633 -34.56 -12.69 17.23
CA LEU A 633 -33.67 -13.80 17.55
C LEU A 633 -34.45 -14.88 18.33
N LEU A 634 -35.02 -14.54 19.49
CA LEU A 634 -35.78 -15.50 20.32
C LEU A 634 -36.91 -16.17 19.54
N ASN A 635 -37.67 -15.42 18.73
CA ASN A 635 -38.77 -15.97 17.92
C ASN A 635 -38.31 -16.91 16.80
N SER A 636 -37.02 -16.90 16.46
CA SER A 636 -36.43 -17.80 15.46
C SER A 636 -35.67 -18.98 16.06
N ALA A 637 -35.47 -19.02 17.39
CA ALA A 637 -34.71 -20.06 18.06
C ALA A 637 -35.27 -21.46 17.79
N ASN A 638 -36.60 -21.61 17.76
CA ASN A 638 -37.26 -22.88 17.45
C ASN A 638 -37.14 -23.29 15.98
N LYS A 639 -36.93 -22.34 15.06
CA LYS A 639 -36.76 -22.60 13.62
C LYS A 639 -35.30 -22.87 13.22
N LEU A 640 -34.36 -22.56 14.11
CA LEU A 640 -32.92 -22.64 13.87
C LEU A 640 -32.24 -23.43 15.00
N PRO A 641 -32.56 -24.72 15.18
CA PRO A 641 -32.09 -25.51 16.32
C PRO A 641 -30.56 -25.60 16.38
N ASP A 642 -29.89 -25.73 15.23
CA ASP A 642 -28.42 -25.79 15.13
C ASP A 642 -27.70 -24.51 15.57
N CYS A 643 -28.41 -23.37 15.59
CA CYS A 643 -27.87 -22.06 15.99
C CYS A 643 -28.36 -21.62 17.37
N SER A 644 -29.26 -22.38 18.00
CA SER A 644 -30.02 -21.97 19.17
C SER A 644 -29.14 -21.52 20.34
N THR A 645 -28.04 -22.23 20.59
CA THR A 645 -27.09 -21.89 21.67
C THR A 645 -26.43 -20.52 21.43
N SER A 646 -25.83 -20.31 20.25
CA SER A 646 -25.18 -19.04 19.90
C SER A 646 -26.19 -17.89 19.90
N LEU A 647 -27.40 -18.15 19.40
CA LEU A 647 -28.50 -17.19 19.38
C LEU A 647 -28.89 -16.75 20.79
N LEU A 648 -29.03 -17.69 21.73
CA LEU A 648 -29.35 -17.38 23.12
C LEU A 648 -28.24 -16.59 23.82
N TRP A 649 -26.98 -16.83 23.48
CA TRP A 649 -25.86 -15.99 23.92
C TRP A 649 -25.99 -14.55 23.41
N ARG A 650 -26.33 -14.36 22.13
CA ARG A 650 -26.61 -13.00 21.59
C ARG A 650 -27.80 -12.34 22.27
N CYS A 651 -28.85 -13.10 22.59
CA CYS A 651 -29.98 -12.60 23.35
C CYS A 651 -29.57 -12.16 24.75
N LYS A 652 -28.74 -12.93 25.48
CA LYS A 652 -28.19 -12.55 26.79
C LYS A 652 -27.52 -11.17 26.69
N GLU A 653 -26.55 -11.02 25.79
CA GLU A 653 -25.74 -9.80 25.65
C GLU A 653 -26.62 -8.58 25.29
N LEU A 654 -27.58 -8.74 24.37
CA LEU A 654 -28.53 -7.68 24.01
C LEU A 654 -29.40 -7.25 25.21
N LEU A 655 -29.83 -8.20 26.04
CA LEU A 655 -30.67 -7.92 27.19
C LEU A 655 -29.90 -7.24 28.33
N GLU A 656 -28.65 -7.66 28.57
CA GLU A 656 -27.77 -7.08 29.58
C GLU A 656 -27.47 -5.60 29.31
N CYS A 657 -27.34 -5.23 28.03
CA CYS A 657 -27.07 -3.86 27.60
C CYS A 657 -28.33 -3.03 27.27
N SER A 658 -29.52 -3.45 27.73
CA SER A 658 -30.81 -2.80 27.44
C SER A 658 -31.49 -2.21 28.69
N ASP A 659 -32.42 -1.28 28.48
CA ASP A 659 -33.25 -0.73 29.56
C ASP A 659 -34.11 -1.81 30.24
N GLN A 660 -34.00 -1.91 31.57
CA GLN A 660 -34.70 -2.92 32.37
C GLN A 660 -36.23 -2.86 32.23
N GLY A 661 -36.81 -1.67 32.06
CA GLY A 661 -38.25 -1.49 31.86
C GLY A 661 -38.71 -2.13 30.55
N LYS A 662 -38.02 -1.81 29.44
CA LYS A 662 -38.30 -2.40 28.13
C LYS A 662 -38.08 -3.91 28.10
N VAL A 663 -37.04 -4.42 28.78
CA VAL A 663 -36.80 -5.86 28.92
C VAL A 663 -37.95 -6.53 29.69
N THR A 664 -38.44 -5.90 30.75
CA THR A 664 -39.58 -6.40 31.53
C THR A 664 -40.85 -6.50 30.67
N ASP A 665 -41.12 -5.48 29.84
CA ASP A 665 -42.27 -5.49 28.94
C ASP A 665 -42.15 -6.54 27.83
N LEU A 666 -40.95 -6.80 27.34
CA LEU A 666 -40.69 -7.91 26.41
C LEU A 666 -41.10 -9.26 27.04
N PHE A 667 -40.64 -9.56 28.25
CA PHE A 667 -40.93 -10.85 28.90
C PHE A 667 -42.39 -11.01 29.34
N LYS A 668 -43.12 -9.92 29.61
CA LYS A 668 -44.59 -9.99 29.81
C LYS A 668 -45.31 -10.59 28.60
N ASN A 669 -44.83 -10.31 27.38
CA ASN A 669 -45.43 -10.83 26.15
C ASN A 669 -45.08 -12.31 25.88
N TYR A 670 -44.18 -12.92 26.66
CA TYR A 670 -43.75 -14.31 26.47
C TYR A 670 -44.48 -15.34 27.35
N TYR A 671 -45.35 -14.91 28.28
CA TYR A 671 -46.08 -15.81 29.20
C TYR A 671 -46.96 -16.87 28.49
N ASN A 672 -47.35 -16.61 27.24
CA ASN A 672 -48.19 -17.48 26.42
C ASN A 672 -47.45 -18.03 25.18
N ARG A 673 -46.12 -17.90 25.12
CA ARG A 673 -45.29 -18.36 24.00
C ARG A 673 -44.63 -19.69 24.37
N TYR A 674 -45.45 -20.74 24.36
CA TYR A 674 -45.11 -22.08 24.86
C TYR A 674 -44.00 -22.77 24.06
N GLU A 675 -43.82 -22.41 22.79
CA GLU A 675 -42.74 -22.89 21.93
C GLU A 675 -41.35 -22.40 22.36
N LEU A 676 -41.30 -21.41 23.26
CA LEU A 676 -40.06 -20.84 23.80
C LEU A 676 -39.72 -21.33 25.21
N LEU A 677 -40.51 -22.25 25.79
CA LEU A 677 -40.39 -22.67 27.19
C LEU A 677 -38.98 -23.16 27.54
N GLY A 678 -38.44 -24.11 26.79
CA GLY A 678 -37.09 -24.65 26.96
C GLY A 678 -36.00 -23.60 26.72
N TYR A 679 -36.18 -22.74 25.71
CA TYR A 679 -35.24 -21.66 25.39
C TYR A 679 -35.15 -20.60 26.49
N ILE A 680 -36.28 -20.22 27.10
CA ILE A 680 -36.30 -19.26 28.24
C ILE A 680 -35.63 -19.89 29.47
N TYR A 681 -35.81 -21.20 29.68
CA TYR A 681 -35.08 -21.91 30.72
C TYR A 681 -33.55 -21.92 30.47
N ILE A 682 -33.10 -22.17 29.24
CA ILE A 682 -31.66 -22.12 28.91
C ILE A 682 -31.13 -20.70 29.08
N LEU A 683 -31.86 -19.70 28.59
CA LEU A 683 -31.50 -18.29 28.74
C LEU A 683 -31.37 -17.92 30.23
N ASN A 684 -32.28 -18.39 31.09
CA ASN A 684 -32.20 -18.19 32.53
C ASN A 684 -30.89 -18.72 33.16
N ASN A 685 -30.35 -19.82 32.62
CA ASN A 685 -29.05 -20.33 33.06
C ASN A 685 -27.89 -19.47 32.54
N PHE A 686 -27.99 -18.94 31.32
CA PHE A 686 -26.94 -18.09 30.72
C PHE A 686 -26.82 -16.73 31.43
N VAL A 687 -27.93 -16.19 31.92
CA VAL A 687 -27.98 -14.92 32.68
C VAL A 687 -27.77 -15.10 34.18
N LYS A 688 -27.26 -16.26 34.63
CA LYS A 688 -27.13 -16.58 36.06
C LYS A 688 -26.27 -15.60 36.86
N GLU A 689 -25.38 -14.88 36.18
CA GLU A 689 -24.50 -13.86 36.78
C GLU A 689 -25.12 -12.46 36.81
N VAL A 690 -26.32 -12.28 36.24
CA VAL A 690 -27.03 -10.99 36.20
C VAL A 690 -28.35 -11.10 36.96
N ASP A 691 -28.31 -10.80 38.27
CA ASP A 691 -29.39 -11.06 39.23
C ASP A 691 -30.79 -10.59 38.78
N TRP A 692 -30.90 -9.35 38.29
CA TRP A 692 -32.19 -8.78 37.91
C TRP A 692 -32.78 -9.47 36.67
N LEU A 693 -31.93 -9.82 35.70
CA LEU A 693 -32.32 -10.47 34.46
C LEU A 693 -32.60 -11.95 34.70
N GLN A 694 -31.84 -12.59 35.58
CA GLN A 694 -32.12 -13.94 36.04
C GLN A 694 -33.47 -14.03 36.74
N LYS A 695 -33.78 -13.09 37.64
CA LYS A 695 -35.07 -13.06 38.31
C LYS A 695 -36.22 -12.94 37.31
N LEU A 696 -36.11 -12.00 36.36
CA LEU A 696 -37.13 -11.76 35.36
C LEU A 696 -37.35 -12.96 34.41
N THR A 697 -36.27 -13.54 33.88
CA THR A 697 -36.34 -14.72 33.01
C THR A 697 -36.90 -15.94 33.76
N LYS A 698 -36.56 -16.10 35.04
CA LYS A 698 -37.11 -17.15 35.92
C LYS A 698 -38.61 -16.96 36.15
N ASP A 699 -39.05 -15.75 36.45
CA ASP A 699 -40.45 -15.43 36.67
C ASP A 699 -41.29 -15.70 35.40
N CYS A 700 -40.76 -15.33 34.23
CA CYS A 700 -41.36 -15.64 32.93
C CYS A 700 -41.45 -17.16 32.70
N TRP A 701 -40.34 -17.90 32.88
CA TRP A 701 -40.32 -19.36 32.75
C TRP A 701 -41.32 -20.05 33.69
N TYR A 702 -41.39 -19.61 34.95
CA TYR A 702 -42.35 -20.13 35.93
C TYR A 702 -43.79 -19.81 35.54
N GLY A 703 -44.04 -18.60 35.03
CA GLY A 703 -45.33 -18.20 34.50
C GLY A 703 -45.81 -19.11 33.37
N ILE A 704 -44.94 -19.37 32.39
CA ILE A 704 -45.22 -20.27 31.27
C ILE A 704 -45.55 -21.68 31.79
N CYS A 705 -44.73 -22.23 32.70
CA CYS A 705 -44.95 -23.57 33.24
C CYS A 705 -46.28 -23.68 34.01
N LYS A 706 -46.64 -22.67 34.80
CA LYS A 706 -47.94 -22.62 35.49
C LYS A 706 -49.10 -22.57 34.50
N ASN A 707 -49.00 -21.76 33.44
CA ASN A 707 -50.01 -21.67 32.40
C ASN A 707 -50.18 -23.01 31.66
N VAL A 708 -49.07 -23.70 31.36
CA VAL A 708 -49.10 -25.02 30.71
C VAL A 708 -49.83 -26.05 31.58
N LEU A 709 -49.51 -26.12 32.87
CA LEU A 709 -50.14 -27.07 33.79
C LEU A 709 -51.61 -26.74 34.07
N ASN A 710 -51.94 -25.47 34.32
CA ASN A 710 -53.30 -25.06 34.68
C ASN A 710 -54.29 -25.15 33.51
N ASN A 711 -53.81 -24.85 32.30
CA ASN A 711 -54.65 -24.82 31.10
C ASN A 711 -54.49 -26.08 30.22
N HIS A 712 -53.73 -27.07 30.68
CA HIS A 712 -53.44 -28.32 29.94
C HIS A 712 -52.94 -28.08 28.51
N ILE A 713 -52.03 -27.12 28.33
CA ILE A 713 -51.48 -26.76 27.01
C ILE A 713 -50.65 -27.92 26.46
N ASN A 714 -50.92 -28.39 25.24
CA ASN A 714 -50.21 -29.50 24.63
C ASN A 714 -48.84 -29.06 24.07
N LEU A 715 -47.76 -29.28 24.83
CA LEU A 715 -46.39 -28.94 24.38
C LEU A 715 -45.89 -29.78 23.21
N TYR A 716 -46.61 -30.85 22.88
CA TYR A 716 -46.27 -31.76 21.78
C TYR A 716 -47.13 -31.53 20.53
N GLU A 717 -47.89 -30.42 20.47
CA GLU A 717 -48.64 -30.00 19.29
C GLU A 717 -47.74 -29.33 18.23
N ASN A 718 -48.18 -29.38 16.96
CA ASN A 718 -47.47 -28.73 15.85
C ASN A 718 -47.31 -27.22 16.10
N GLY A 719 -46.10 -26.71 15.89
CA GLY A 719 -45.75 -25.30 16.13
C GLY A 719 -45.36 -24.97 17.58
N ILE A 720 -45.64 -25.86 18.54
CA ILE A 720 -45.19 -25.74 19.94
C ILE A 720 -44.05 -26.72 20.23
N TYR A 721 -44.12 -27.92 19.65
CA TYR A 721 -43.10 -28.93 19.84
C TYR A 721 -41.76 -28.47 19.27
N GLY A 722 -40.70 -28.72 20.06
CA GLY A 722 -39.31 -28.63 19.66
C GLY A 722 -38.54 -29.59 20.57
N TYR A 723 -37.52 -30.25 20.03
CA TYR A 723 -36.70 -31.17 20.82
C TYR A 723 -36.19 -30.48 22.10
N GLU A 724 -36.40 -31.12 23.24
CA GLU A 724 -36.10 -30.59 24.58
C GLU A 724 -36.92 -29.37 25.08
N ASN A 725 -37.92 -28.89 24.34
CA ASN A 725 -38.77 -27.79 24.80
C ASN A 725 -39.56 -28.17 26.08
N ALA A 726 -40.15 -29.37 26.11
CA ALA A 726 -40.92 -29.87 27.26
C ALA A 726 -40.06 -30.11 28.50
N TRP A 727 -38.74 -30.30 28.34
CA TRP A 727 -37.82 -30.45 29.46
C TRP A 727 -37.75 -29.22 30.35
N GLY A 728 -38.07 -28.03 29.85
CA GLY A 728 -38.22 -26.86 30.72
C GLY A 728 -39.36 -27.03 31.73
N LEU A 729 -40.45 -27.75 31.39
CA LEU A 729 -41.54 -28.04 32.32
C LEU A 729 -41.13 -29.10 33.36
N TYR A 730 -40.42 -30.15 32.92
CA TYR A 730 -39.95 -31.21 33.82
C TYR A 730 -38.92 -30.69 34.83
N ARG A 731 -38.01 -29.82 34.37
CA ARG A 731 -37.06 -29.12 35.25
C ARG A 731 -37.77 -28.19 36.23
N TYR A 732 -38.84 -27.52 35.81
CA TYR A 732 -39.68 -26.71 36.70
C TYR A 732 -40.32 -27.56 37.80
N ALA A 733 -40.98 -28.68 37.43
CA ALA A 733 -41.62 -29.57 38.39
C ALA A 733 -40.62 -30.14 39.40
N LYS A 734 -39.42 -30.54 38.94
CA LYS A 734 -38.32 -30.98 39.81
C LYS A 734 -37.85 -29.87 40.74
N GLN A 735 -37.66 -28.65 40.25
CA GLN A 735 -37.20 -27.52 41.06
C GLN A 735 -38.22 -27.08 42.11
N GLN A 736 -39.51 -27.14 41.77
CA GLN A 736 -40.62 -26.83 42.69
C GLN A 736 -41.02 -28.00 43.59
N LYS A 737 -40.37 -29.17 43.45
CA LYS A 737 -40.68 -30.40 44.19
C LYS A 737 -42.16 -30.80 44.06
N LEU A 738 -42.73 -30.63 42.87
CA LEU A 738 -44.10 -31.07 42.60
C LEU A 738 -44.17 -32.60 42.67
N SER A 739 -45.35 -33.13 43.03
CA SER A 739 -45.59 -34.57 42.98
C SER A 739 -45.36 -35.12 41.56
N PRO A 740 -44.67 -36.27 41.37
CA PRO A 740 -44.51 -36.90 40.06
C PRO A 740 -45.84 -37.06 39.31
N LYS A 741 -46.93 -37.33 40.06
CA LYS A 741 -48.30 -37.41 39.53
C LYS A 741 -48.77 -36.14 38.81
N CYS A 742 -48.19 -34.98 39.11
CA CYS A 742 -48.51 -33.74 38.41
C CYS A 742 -48.13 -33.81 36.93
N ILE A 743 -46.99 -34.43 36.61
CA ILE A 743 -46.51 -34.58 35.24
C ILE A 743 -47.28 -35.70 34.53
N SER A 744 -47.48 -36.85 35.18
CA SER A 744 -48.24 -37.95 34.55
C SER A 744 -49.70 -37.57 34.30
N ASN A 745 -50.37 -36.86 35.23
CA ASN A 745 -51.72 -36.33 35.00
C ASN A 745 -51.77 -35.31 33.84
N TYR A 746 -50.76 -34.44 33.74
CA TYR A 746 -50.65 -33.49 32.64
C TYR A 746 -50.47 -34.24 31.30
N LEU A 747 -49.55 -35.19 31.22
CA LEU A 747 -49.34 -35.99 30.02
C LEU A 747 -50.60 -36.79 29.65
N ASP A 748 -51.30 -37.39 30.62
CA ASP A 748 -52.56 -38.09 30.39
C ASP A 748 -53.67 -37.20 29.83
N SER A 749 -53.65 -35.90 30.17
CA SER A 749 -54.61 -34.93 29.65
C SER A 749 -54.37 -34.54 28.19
N ILE A 750 -53.12 -34.63 27.69
CA ILE A 750 -52.74 -34.14 26.35
C ILE A 750 -52.28 -35.23 25.37
N ILE A 751 -52.00 -36.45 25.85
CA ILE A 751 -51.50 -37.54 25.02
C ILE A 751 -52.56 -38.02 24.02
N THR A 752 -52.14 -38.20 22.77
CA THR A 752 -52.95 -38.65 21.65
C THR A 752 -52.14 -39.57 20.74
N SER A 753 -52.81 -40.23 19.80
CA SER A 753 -52.12 -41.00 18.76
C SER A 753 -51.21 -40.17 17.86
N LYS A 754 -51.40 -38.84 17.80
CA LYS A 754 -50.63 -37.94 16.93
C LYS A 754 -49.33 -37.43 17.55
N ASN A 755 -49.20 -37.42 18.87
CA ASN A 755 -48.05 -36.82 19.57
C ASN A 755 -47.29 -37.80 20.47
N VAL A 756 -47.73 -39.05 20.56
CA VAL A 756 -47.10 -40.07 21.44
C VAL A 756 -45.63 -40.32 21.11
N TYR A 757 -45.24 -40.30 19.84
CA TYR A 757 -43.84 -40.50 19.45
C TYR A 757 -42.94 -39.33 19.84
N ARG A 758 -43.46 -38.10 19.91
CA ARG A 758 -42.72 -36.95 20.43
C ARG A 758 -42.46 -37.06 21.93
N ILE A 759 -43.46 -37.51 22.69
CA ILE A 759 -43.33 -37.76 24.14
C ILE A 759 -42.28 -38.84 24.39
N LEU A 760 -42.29 -39.93 23.63
CA LEU A 760 -41.28 -40.98 23.76
C LEU A 760 -39.89 -40.50 23.34
N PHE A 761 -39.80 -39.68 22.30
CA PHE A 761 -38.51 -39.16 21.82
C PHE A 761 -37.85 -38.22 22.85
N ASP A 762 -38.61 -37.40 23.57
CA ASP A 762 -38.08 -36.58 24.66
C ASP A 762 -37.57 -37.43 25.85
N ALA A 763 -37.93 -38.72 25.93
CA ALA A 763 -37.39 -39.68 26.89
C ALA A 763 -36.11 -40.40 26.40
N MET A 764 -35.60 -40.06 25.21
CA MET A 764 -34.44 -40.69 24.57
C MET A 764 -33.25 -39.73 24.49
N PRO A 765 -32.23 -39.85 25.35
CA PRO A 765 -31.00 -39.08 25.18
C PRO A 765 -30.29 -39.48 23.88
N ARG A 766 -29.81 -38.46 23.15
CA ARG A 766 -29.03 -38.64 21.92
C ARG A 766 -27.57 -38.93 22.27
N SER A 767 -27.02 -40.04 21.77
CA SER A 767 -25.57 -40.31 21.78
C SER A 767 -25.01 -40.15 20.37
N VAL A 768 -23.94 -39.37 20.22
CA VAL A 768 -23.29 -39.11 18.91
C VAL A 768 -21.94 -39.84 18.88
N GLY A 769 -21.81 -40.85 18.03
CA GLY A 769 -20.54 -41.53 17.72
C GLY A 769 -19.85 -40.93 16.50
N SER A 770 -18.72 -41.50 16.08
CA SER A 770 -17.86 -40.97 15.00
C SER A 770 -18.51 -40.79 13.62
N GLN A 771 -19.75 -41.27 13.41
CA GLN A 771 -20.62 -40.97 12.25
C GLN A 771 -22.05 -41.56 12.38
N ARG A 772 -22.53 -41.87 13.59
CA ARG A 772 -23.84 -42.50 13.80
C ARG A 772 -24.58 -41.92 15.01
N TYR A 773 -25.90 -41.93 14.97
CA TYR A 773 -26.80 -41.42 16.00
C TYR A 773 -27.40 -42.58 16.81
N GLY A 774 -27.01 -42.70 18.07
CA GLY A 774 -27.49 -43.72 18.99
C GLY A 774 -28.67 -43.24 19.83
N TYR A 775 -29.76 -44.01 19.85
CA TYR A 775 -30.97 -43.73 20.63
C TYR A 775 -31.35 -44.90 21.53
N ARG A 776 -31.71 -44.61 22.78
CA ARG A 776 -32.29 -45.55 23.75
C ARG A 776 -33.21 -44.81 24.71
N LEU A 777 -34.19 -45.49 25.28
CA LEU A 777 -34.87 -44.94 26.46
C LEU A 777 -34.01 -45.14 27.69
N GLU A 778 -33.92 -44.10 28.51
CA GLU A 778 -33.24 -44.18 29.80
C GLU A 778 -34.25 -44.11 30.93
N LYS A 779 -34.12 -45.02 31.90
CA LYS A 779 -34.98 -45.07 33.08
C LYS A 779 -35.02 -43.72 33.82
N ALA A 780 -33.89 -43.01 33.89
CA ALA A 780 -33.83 -41.69 34.52
C ALA A 780 -34.75 -40.65 33.84
N TYR A 781 -34.88 -40.70 32.52
CA TYR A 781 -35.75 -39.80 31.76
C TYR A 781 -37.23 -40.18 31.95
N LEU A 782 -37.51 -41.48 31.87
CA LEU A 782 -38.84 -42.04 32.10
C LEU A 782 -39.38 -41.74 33.51
N ASP A 783 -38.53 -41.85 34.53
CA ASP A 783 -38.87 -41.57 35.93
C ASP A 783 -39.16 -40.07 36.15
N ILE A 784 -38.44 -39.17 35.47
CA ILE A 784 -38.69 -37.72 35.55
C ILE A 784 -40.02 -37.35 34.88
N MET A 785 -40.33 -38.00 33.76
CA MET A 785 -41.58 -37.81 33.01
C MET A 785 -42.76 -38.57 33.61
N ASP A 786 -42.52 -39.43 34.62
CA ASP A 786 -43.51 -40.31 35.26
C ASP A 786 -44.35 -41.11 34.25
N LEU A 787 -43.74 -41.55 33.13
CA LEU A 787 -44.47 -42.18 32.02
C LEU A 787 -45.18 -43.48 32.42
N ALA A 788 -44.68 -44.18 33.44
CA ALA A 788 -45.31 -45.39 33.97
C ALA A 788 -46.73 -45.17 34.50
N HIS A 789 -47.09 -43.94 34.87
CA HIS A 789 -48.41 -43.58 35.41
C HIS A 789 -49.30 -42.84 34.39
N VAL A 790 -48.87 -42.74 33.13
CA VAL A 790 -49.68 -42.19 32.02
C VAL A 790 -50.61 -43.29 31.50
N SER A 791 -51.82 -43.36 32.05
CA SER A 791 -52.82 -44.42 31.83
C SER A 791 -53.16 -44.68 30.36
N LYS A 792 -53.09 -43.66 29.50
CA LYS A 792 -53.42 -43.79 28.06
C LYS A 792 -52.25 -44.29 27.20
N LEU A 793 -51.02 -44.24 27.70
CA LEU A 793 -49.79 -44.44 26.90
C LEU A 793 -49.75 -45.83 26.24
N GLU A 794 -49.86 -46.90 27.02
CA GLU A 794 -49.83 -48.28 26.50
C GLU A 794 -50.97 -48.56 25.52
N ASN A 795 -52.17 -48.06 25.83
CA ASN A 795 -53.33 -48.28 24.98
C ASN A 795 -53.15 -47.59 23.62
N ILE A 796 -52.61 -46.37 23.59
CA ILE A 796 -52.33 -45.66 22.34
C ILE A 796 -51.25 -46.40 21.55
N LEU A 797 -50.13 -46.78 22.17
CA LEU A 797 -49.02 -47.44 21.49
C LEU A 797 -49.36 -48.84 20.93
N LYS A 798 -50.34 -49.53 21.50
CA LYS A 798 -50.88 -50.79 20.95
C LYS A 798 -51.61 -50.62 19.62
N HIS A 799 -52.14 -49.44 19.33
CA HIS A 799 -53.01 -49.20 18.17
C HIS A 799 -52.39 -48.24 17.14
N VAL A 800 -51.34 -47.51 17.49
CA VAL A 800 -50.68 -46.54 16.61
C VAL A 800 -49.55 -47.21 15.84
N VAL A 801 -49.63 -47.17 14.51
CA VAL A 801 -48.59 -47.68 13.60
C VAL A 801 -47.68 -46.52 13.17
N PRO A 802 -46.34 -46.66 13.28
CA PRO A 802 -45.41 -45.61 12.85
C PRO A 802 -45.46 -45.41 11.33
N VAL A 803 -45.65 -44.17 10.87
CA VAL A 803 -45.90 -43.87 9.45
C VAL A 803 -44.66 -43.43 8.66
N ASN A 804 -43.57 -43.04 9.32
CA ASN A 804 -42.31 -42.61 8.70
C ASN A 804 -41.07 -43.20 9.40
N ALA A 805 -39.88 -42.88 8.88
CA ALA A 805 -38.62 -43.42 9.38
C ALA A 805 -38.35 -43.00 10.83
N SER A 806 -38.54 -41.72 11.17
CA SER A 806 -38.33 -41.19 12.52
C SER A 806 -39.23 -41.86 13.56
N GLN A 807 -40.52 -42.02 13.29
CA GLN A 807 -41.45 -42.73 14.18
C GLN A 807 -41.11 -44.21 14.32
N LYS A 808 -40.63 -44.88 13.26
CA LYS A 808 -40.16 -46.28 13.34
C LYS A 808 -38.94 -46.42 14.24
N LYS A 809 -37.98 -45.48 14.17
CA LYS A 809 -36.80 -45.46 15.04
C LYS A 809 -37.21 -45.33 16.52
N VAL A 810 -38.12 -44.38 16.83
CA VAL A 810 -38.66 -44.19 18.19
C VAL A 810 -39.43 -45.44 18.66
N HIS A 811 -40.31 -46.00 17.82
CA HIS A 811 -41.08 -47.20 18.15
C HIS A 811 -40.16 -48.39 18.45
N THR A 812 -39.11 -48.59 17.66
CA THR A 812 -38.15 -49.70 17.85
C THR A 812 -37.40 -49.55 19.16
N ALA A 813 -36.94 -48.34 19.50
CA ALA A 813 -36.29 -48.08 20.78
C ALA A 813 -37.24 -48.35 21.96
N TYR A 814 -38.54 -48.04 21.83
CA TYR A 814 -39.55 -48.37 22.84
C TYR A 814 -39.79 -49.87 23.00
N GLN A 815 -39.86 -50.62 21.90
CA GLN A 815 -39.98 -52.09 21.96
C GLN A 815 -38.77 -52.73 22.63
N ASN A 816 -37.54 -52.30 22.25
CA ASN A 816 -36.32 -52.79 22.88
C ASN A 816 -36.32 -52.55 24.39
N TYR A 817 -36.80 -51.39 24.84
CA TYR A 817 -36.94 -51.09 26.26
C TYR A 817 -37.94 -52.03 26.96
N LEU A 818 -39.09 -52.34 26.33
CA LEU A 818 -40.06 -53.30 26.88
C LEU A 818 -39.49 -54.73 26.95
N ASP A 819 -38.66 -55.11 25.99
CA ASP A 819 -37.96 -56.41 25.95
C ASP A 819 -36.77 -56.48 26.93
N GLY A 820 -36.49 -55.41 27.68
CA GLY A 820 -35.38 -55.32 28.63
C GLY A 820 -34.01 -55.07 28.00
N ASN A 821 -33.96 -54.74 26.70
CA ASN A 821 -32.74 -54.38 25.99
C ASN A 821 -32.46 -52.86 26.10
N ASN A 822 -31.44 -52.51 26.89
CA ASN A 822 -31.06 -51.13 27.17
C ASN A 822 -29.90 -50.61 26.28
N GLU A 823 -29.53 -51.34 25.23
CA GLU A 823 -28.50 -50.90 24.29
C GLU A 823 -29.00 -49.81 23.35
N ALA A 824 -28.11 -48.86 23.01
CA ALA A 824 -28.43 -47.80 22.07
C ALA A 824 -28.47 -48.34 20.64
N ILE A 825 -29.53 -48.01 19.90
CA ILE A 825 -29.63 -48.34 18.48
C ILE A 825 -29.03 -47.21 17.68
N TYR A 826 -28.03 -47.53 16.85
CA TYR A 826 -27.32 -46.57 16.03
C TYR A 826 -27.86 -46.52 14.60
N TYR A 827 -28.13 -45.32 14.12
CA TYR A 827 -28.58 -45.03 12.75
C TYR A 827 -27.61 -44.08 12.06
N ASP A 828 -27.51 -44.18 10.73
CA ASP A 828 -26.68 -43.27 9.93
C ASP A 828 -27.33 -41.88 9.81
N ASP A 829 -28.68 -41.80 9.78
CA ASP A 829 -29.45 -40.55 9.80
C ASP A 829 -30.11 -40.30 11.17
N PRO A 830 -30.26 -39.04 11.61
CA PRO A 830 -30.91 -38.73 12.89
C PRO A 830 -32.43 -38.99 12.85
N ILE A 831 -33.07 -38.92 14.02
CA ILE A 831 -34.52 -38.78 14.15
C ILE A 831 -34.84 -37.30 13.93
N GLU A 832 -35.70 -37.01 12.95
CA GLU A 832 -36.15 -35.65 12.64
C GLU A 832 -37.37 -35.29 13.50
N PRO A 833 -37.28 -34.30 14.41
CA PRO A 833 -38.38 -33.95 15.30
C PRO A 833 -39.68 -33.55 14.58
N ASP A 834 -39.56 -32.95 13.39
CA ASP A 834 -40.70 -32.53 12.56
C ASP A 834 -41.44 -33.71 11.90
N GLU A 835 -40.77 -34.87 11.78
CA GLU A 835 -41.39 -36.10 11.28
C GLU A 835 -42.16 -36.85 12.38
N LEU A 836 -41.92 -36.57 13.66
CA LEU A 836 -42.62 -37.24 14.78
C LEU A 836 -44.02 -36.70 14.96
#